data_AF-A0A1Y1XE91-F1
#
_entry.id   AF-A0A1Y1XE91-F1
#
_cell.length_a   1.000
_cell.length_b   1.000
_cell.length_c   1.000
_cell.angle_alpha   90.00
_cell.angle_beta   90.00
_cell.angle_gamma   90.00
#
_symmetry.space_group_name_H-M   'P 1'
#
loop_
_entity.id
_entity.type
_entity.pdbx_description
1 polymer ?
#
loop_
_entity_poly.entity_id
_entity_poly.type
_entity_poly.pdbx_seq_one_letter_code
_entity_poly.pdbx_strand_id
1 'polypeptide(L)'
;MEDVTVKNFTSESALEFVNTNGSTNNEEALFRLEHSSGKIINSKITNIHLCNKNNSCTNRNDINTVKLNTELIYLDDKSNFTIENTNFEDVYGVHGCSLFYSAQLTIKSSNFTNCHFKNGFIHIDVMNNGEVKDDQIAGQYTINNSNFKNITSEMGTIVNVIKISDETPLSCNFKNTEFENIEASKYGGIIYSISDLTPKYINFNNCKFTNVDAQLGPVVFSLNNKSEPVISNMSTLKKKNLVATNPTYLEFLPNVSTSYNILSGEKIPTGIKCNIYDDYNHTISLASDISTAEFDKFSFFEVKINDTYNAALVGQTQSYCWGDICEYPSIKVIGNPGVYSVKLELNSFGDFTRFPKNYIDIEININECSNSSYLYQDIENIKLKSCYLPYCEKKCQNGGECINNNVCDCSKSNFIGSYCTEHGKMQRNKNLDKTVLGTSLFLIVVIIITMITTILLRENPAIKGGGIEFLIIILFGLIINNTYTLYLTVDRTLAKCHIIYFLNNMGFSLVFGSVLVKALRIYRIFSYKRSIRSGMKKKYMYSIIISFVVFHLLIESLWNLKKDIKVVDALSTDYKVYQKCQYPKSKVISTLANFGILLVGCMLSYSIRNVKDEFKENLVIPVYIYVLFMVITETINFQDNISLQIQDLFSAIETLANTLVILYFLYFSKFYNIYVHNIIIKERRLSRPPSQKCNDSDKKLNKLNQQNQQNIINSSSLDNVGIITRNNSSTDDMIDRFGSSLKPNKFGSSGDNTNIFKYNESKFLRK
;
A
#
# COMPACT_ATOMS: atom_id res chain seq x y z
N MET A 1 -73.21 35.90 21.68
CA MET A 1 -72.97 36.38 20.30
C MET A 1 -73.23 37.87 20.32
N GLU A 2 -72.16 38.66 20.36
CA GLU A 2 -72.23 40.11 20.16
C GLU A 2 -71.68 40.38 18.76
N ASP A 3 -72.45 41.08 17.92
CA ASP A 3 -72.02 41.43 16.57
C ASP A 3 -71.14 42.69 16.62
N VAL A 4 -69.84 42.54 16.38
CA VAL A 4 -68.89 43.65 16.54
C VAL A 4 -68.85 44.53 15.29
N THR A 5 -69.36 45.76 15.37
CA THR A 5 -69.33 46.72 14.26
C THR A 5 -68.41 47.91 14.54
N VAL A 6 -67.36 48.05 13.72
CA VAL A 6 -66.37 49.12 13.73
C VAL A 6 -66.63 50.07 12.56
N LYS A 7 -66.62 51.39 12.81
CA LYS A 7 -66.79 52.41 11.75
C LYS A 7 -65.86 53.59 11.97
N ASN A 8 -65.32 54.14 10.88
CA ASN A 8 -64.48 55.35 10.89
C ASN A 8 -63.24 55.25 11.83
N PHE A 9 -62.70 54.04 11.99
CA PHE A 9 -61.58 53.80 12.89
C PHE A 9 -60.24 54.18 12.22
N THR A 10 -59.31 54.71 13.01
CA THR A 10 -57.93 55.00 12.57
C THR A 10 -56.97 54.42 13.59
N SER A 11 -56.14 53.44 13.20
CA SER A 11 -55.04 52.92 14.04
C SER A 11 -53.68 53.33 13.48
N GLU A 12 -52.78 53.71 14.38
CA GLU A 12 -51.37 54.00 14.11
C GLU A 12 -50.41 52.98 14.75
N SER A 13 -50.93 51.93 15.42
CA SER A 13 -50.11 50.89 16.09
C SER A 13 -50.79 49.52 16.16
N ALA A 14 -49.98 48.48 16.45
CA ALA A 14 -50.35 47.07 16.41
C ALA A 14 -50.95 46.48 17.72
N LEU A 15 -51.44 47.32 18.64
CA LEU A 15 -52.16 46.83 19.83
C LEU A 15 -53.50 46.20 19.42
N GLU A 16 -53.76 44.96 19.88
CA GLU A 16 -54.94 44.15 19.54
C GLU A 16 -56.24 44.98 19.60
N PHE A 17 -57.02 44.97 18.51
CA PHE A 17 -58.16 45.87 18.39
C PHE A 17 -59.52 45.19 18.68
N VAL A 18 -59.71 43.94 18.27
CA VAL A 18 -60.93 43.15 18.58
C VAL A 18 -60.59 41.69 18.87
N ASN A 19 -60.80 41.28 20.12
CA ASN A 19 -60.74 39.88 20.56
C ASN A 19 -62.02 39.55 21.36
N THR A 20 -62.84 38.62 20.85
CA THR A 20 -64.12 38.25 21.49
C THR A 20 -63.97 37.41 22.76
N ASN A 21 -62.76 36.98 23.12
CA ASN A 21 -62.48 36.10 24.27
C ASN A 21 -61.62 36.74 25.38
N GLY A 22 -61.39 38.06 25.34
CA GLY A 22 -60.98 38.85 26.52
C GLY A 22 -59.53 38.69 27.01
N SER A 23 -58.66 37.98 26.29
CA SER A 23 -57.21 38.03 26.50
C SER A 23 -56.64 39.24 25.74
N THR A 24 -55.95 40.15 26.44
CA THR A 24 -55.52 41.48 25.93
C THR A 24 -54.01 41.69 25.98
N ASN A 25 -53.26 40.58 25.92
CA ASN A 25 -51.81 40.60 25.94
C ASN A 25 -51.30 39.46 25.04
N ASN A 26 -51.07 39.72 23.74
CA ASN A 26 -49.87 39.31 22.96
C ASN A 26 -49.94 39.87 21.52
N GLU A 27 -48.85 39.71 20.77
CA GLU A 27 -48.75 39.96 19.32
C GLU A 27 -49.54 38.87 18.55
N GLU A 28 -50.88 39.03 18.45
CA GLU A 28 -51.79 38.12 17.72
C GLU A 28 -52.47 38.83 16.52
N ALA A 29 -53.38 38.14 15.83
CA ALA A 29 -54.15 38.66 14.71
C ALA A 29 -55.00 39.89 15.09
N LEU A 30 -54.92 40.97 14.32
CA LEU A 30 -55.60 42.24 14.62
C LEU A 30 -57.12 42.10 14.85
N PHE A 31 -57.77 41.19 14.12
CA PHE A 31 -59.16 40.77 14.30
C PHE A 31 -59.22 39.27 14.56
N ARG A 32 -59.64 38.89 15.78
CA ARG A 32 -59.89 37.50 16.17
C ARG A 32 -61.37 37.31 16.51
N LEU A 33 -62.05 36.52 15.69
CA LEU A 33 -63.46 36.18 15.85
C LEU A 33 -63.62 34.67 16.03
N GLU A 34 -64.24 34.29 17.13
CA GLU A 34 -64.58 32.90 17.43
C GLU A 34 -66.10 32.78 17.54
N HIS A 35 -66.71 31.92 16.71
CA HIS A 35 -68.16 31.65 16.64
C HIS A 35 -69.05 32.91 16.61
N SER A 36 -68.60 33.96 15.92
CA SER A 36 -69.18 35.32 16.00
C SER A 36 -69.14 36.07 14.66
N SER A 37 -69.93 37.14 14.55
CA SER A 37 -69.94 38.01 13.36
C SER A 37 -69.36 39.39 13.65
N GLY A 38 -68.70 39.98 12.66
CA GLY A 38 -68.13 41.31 12.78
C GLY A 38 -68.07 42.06 11.45
N LYS A 39 -67.97 43.38 11.53
CA LYS A 39 -67.87 44.26 10.37
C LYS A 39 -67.03 45.50 10.64
N ILE A 40 -66.13 45.85 9.72
CA ILE A 40 -65.39 47.12 9.71
C ILE A 40 -65.71 47.92 8.44
N ILE A 41 -65.94 49.22 8.61
CA ILE A 41 -66.33 50.14 7.54
C ILE A 41 -65.55 51.46 7.61
N ASN A 42 -65.18 52.04 6.45
CA ASN A 42 -64.64 53.41 6.34
C ASN A 42 -63.40 53.68 7.22
N SER A 43 -62.51 52.70 7.39
CA SER A 43 -61.43 52.77 8.39
C SER A 43 -60.03 52.84 7.75
N LYS A 44 -59.03 53.30 8.50
CA LYS A 44 -57.61 53.25 8.14
C LYS A 44 -56.81 52.52 9.22
N ILE A 45 -56.02 51.53 8.82
CA ILE A 45 -55.22 50.70 9.71
C ILE A 45 -53.78 50.75 9.20
N THR A 46 -52.84 51.25 10.01
CA THR A 46 -51.43 51.40 9.62
C THR A 46 -50.49 50.73 10.62
N ASN A 47 -49.25 50.44 10.17
CA ASN A 47 -48.12 50.07 11.03
C ASN A 47 -48.35 48.79 11.87
N ILE A 48 -48.91 47.75 11.25
CA ILE A 48 -49.20 46.48 11.92
C ILE A 48 -47.97 45.56 11.87
N HIS A 49 -47.54 45.11 13.05
CA HIS A 49 -46.44 44.16 13.25
C HIS A 49 -45.11 44.56 12.58
N LEU A 50 -44.78 45.86 12.59
CA LEU A 50 -43.55 46.42 12.03
C LEU A 50 -42.25 45.76 12.54
N CYS A 51 -42.25 45.09 13.71
CA CYS A 51 -41.09 44.35 14.19
C CYS A 51 -40.67 43.20 13.25
N ASN A 52 -41.61 42.64 12.47
CA ASN A 52 -41.34 41.59 11.48
C ASN A 52 -40.43 42.10 10.35
N LYS A 53 -40.47 43.40 10.04
CA LYS A 53 -39.61 44.05 9.03
C LYS A 53 -38.11 43.99 9.39
N ASN A 54 -37.79 43.91 10.67
CA ASN A 54 -36.42 43.90 11.19
C ASN A 54 -36.05 42.59 11.93
N ASN A 55 -36.88 41.54 11.84
CA ASN A 55 -36.77 40.30 12.62
C ASN A 55 -36.61 40.55 14.14
N SER A 56 -37.27 41.59 14.67
CA SER A 56 -37.13 42.00 16.08
C SER A 56 -38.32 41.65 16.97
N CYS A 57 -39.33 40.91 16.46
CA CYS A 57 -40.44 40.41 17.27
C CYS A 57 -39.97 39.26 18.19
N THR A 58 -40.59 39.12 19.35
CA THR A 58 -40.24 38.06 20.31
C THR A 58 -41.10 36.82 20.12
N ASN A 59 -40.74 35.97 19.15
CA ASN A 59 -41.43 34.71 18.89
C ASN A 59 -41.54 33.85 20.17
N ARG A 60 -42.76 33.43 20.52
CA ARG A 60 -43.02 32.49 21.63
C ARG A 60 -43.16 31.06 21.13
N ASN A 61 -42.66 30.12 21.93
CA ASN A 61 -42.76 28.69 21.71
C ASN A 61 -44.13 28.13 22.14
N ASP A 62 -45.22 28.64 21.55
CA ASP A 62 -46.57 28.14 21.80
C ASP A 62 -47.02 27.14 20.72
N ILE A 63 -47.91 26.22 21.08
CA ILE A 63 -48.12 24.96 20.34
C ILE A 63 -48.95 25.12 19.05
N ASN A 64 -49.78 26.16 18.94
CA ASN A 64 -50.66 26.36 17.77
C ASN A 64 -50.12 27.40 16.78
N THR A 65 -49.31 26.93 15.83
CA THR A 65 -48.57 27.76 14.87
C THR A 65 -49.44 28.61 13.94
N VAL A 66 -50.67 28.18 13.61
CA VAL A 66 -51.55 28.94 12.69
C VAL A 66 -52.06 30.22 13.35
N LYS A 67 -52.40 30.17 14.64
CA LYS A 67 -52.87 31.32 15.43
C LYS A 67 -51.80 32.42 15.50
N LEU A 68 -50.56 32.03 15.77
CA LEU A 68 -49.41 32.94 15.89
C LEU A 68 -48.94 33.53 14.54
N ASN A 69 -49.12 32.80 13.44
CA ASN A 69 -48.66 33.22 12.12
C ASN A 69 -49.68 34.07 11.33
N THR A 70 -50.79 34.50 11.94
CA THR A 70 -51.87 35.23 11.26
C THR A 70 -51.89 36.69 11.71
N GLU A 71 -51.65 37.63 10.80
CA GLU A 71 -51.40 39.03 11.16
C GLU A 71 -52.68 39.89 11.26
N LEU A 72 -53.61 39.76 10.30
CA LEU A 72 -54.78 40.64 10.21
C LEU A 72 -56.06 39.99 10.69
N ILE A 73 -56.39 38.78 10.21
CA ILE A 73 -57.74 38.21 10.38
C ILE A 73 -57.67 36.72 10.68
N TYR A 74 -58.08 36.36 11.89
CA TYR A 74 -58.30 34.98 12.32
C TYR A 74 -59.80 34.74 12.52
N LEU A 75 -60.41 33.87 11.72
CA LEU A 75 -61.84 33.49 11.85
C LEU A 75 -61.99 31.99 12.12
N ASP A 76 -62.47 31.65 13.31
CA ASP A 76 -62.79 30.27 13.71
C ASP A 76 -64.13 29.78 13.12
N ASP A 77 -64.48 28.50 13.34
CA ASP A 77 -65.70 27.89 12.80
C ASP A 77 -66.97 28.75 13.01
N LYS A 78 -67.81 28.82 11.96
CA LYS A 78 -69.05 29.62 11.88
C LYS A 78 -68.88 31.13 12.06
N SER A 79 -67.66 31.67 11.99
CA SER A 79 -67.40 33.11 12.13
C SER A 79 -67.49 33.86 10.79
N ASN A 80 -68.10 35.05 10.79
CA ASN A 80 -68.32 35.85 9.59
C ASN A 80 -67.75 37.27 9.74
N PHE A 81 -66.80 37.68 8.91
CA PHE A 81 -66.24 39.03 8.94
C PHE A 81 -66.39 39.77 7.61
N THR A 82 -66.75 41.05 7.70
CA THR A 82 -66.94 41.92 6.53
C THR A 82 -66.10 43.19 6.63
N ILE A 83 -65.29 43.46 5.60
CA ILE A 83 -64.46 44.68 5.46
C ILE A 83 -65.02 45.48 4.28
N GLU A 84 -65.40 46.74 4.52
CA GLU A 84 -65.89 47.64 3.46
C GLU A 84 -65.17 49.01 3.51
N ASN A 85 -64.73 49.51 2.36
CA ASN A 85 -64.12 50.85 2.22
C ASN A 85 -63.02 51.13 3.26
N THR A 86 -62.08 50.20 3.43
CA THR A 86 -61.04 50.27 4.47
C THR A 86 -59.64 50.22 3.83
N ASN A 87 -58.71 51.00 4.38
CA ASN A 87 -57.32 51.07 3.92
C ASN A 87 -56.39 50.41 4.94
N PHE A 88 -55.57 49.47 4.48
CA PHE A 88 -54.49 48.82 5.22
C PHE A 88 -53.14 49.25 4.63
N GLU A 89 -52.24 49.73 5.48
CA GLU A 89 -50.94 50.26 5.07
C GLU A 89 -49.84 49.76 6.02
N ASP A 90 -48.70 49.33 5.48
CA ASP A 90 -47.55 48.87 6.28
C ASP A 90 -47.90 47.74 7.28
N VAL A 91 -48.35 46.60 6.74
CA VAL A 91 -48.64 45.35 7.48
C VAL A 91 -47.57 44.31 7.16
N TYR A 92 -46.92 43.72 8.17
CA TYR A 92 -45.79 42.80 7.98
C TYR A 92 -45.92 41.51 8.81
N GLY A 93 -45.77 40.34 8.20
CA GLY A 93 -45.63 39.07 8.93
C GLY A 93 -45.77 37.81 8.06
N VAL A 94 -46.36 36.75 8.59
CA VAL A 94 -46.36 35.41 7.96
C VAL A 94 -47.56 35.19 7.01
N HIS A 95 -48.79 35.29 7.51
CA HIS A 95 -50.03 35.15 6.74
C HIS A 95 -50.97 36.34 6.98
N GLY A 96 -51.60 36.87 5.93
CA GLY A 96 -52.58 37.95 6.09
C GLY A 96 -53.84 37.49 6.85
N CYS A 97 -54.51 36.46 6.32
CA CYS A 97 -55.79 35.94 6.81
C CYS A 97 -55.78 34.41 6.92
N SER A 98 -56.37 33.90 8.00
CA SER A 98 -56.60 32.46 8.22
C SER A 98 -58.06 32.22 8.61
N LEU A 99 -58.78 31.44 7.80
CA LEU A 99 -60.18 31.07 8.01
C LEU A 99 -60.35 29.57 8.17
N PHE A 100 -61.01 29.16 9.25
CA PHE A 100 -61.32 27.77 9.52
C PHE A 100 -62.58 27.30 8.79
N TYR A 101 -62.96 26.03 8.99
CA TYR A 101 -64.15 25.41 8.42
C TYR A 101 -65.38 26.32 8.57
N SER A 102 -66.23 26.39 7.53
CA SER A 102 -67.45 27.22 7.46
C SER A 102 -67.33 28.74 7.66
N ALA A 103 -66.18 29.28 8.08
CA ALA A 103 -65.96 30.71 8.29
C ALA A 103 -65.97 31.50 6.97
N GLN A 104 -66.38 32.78 7.00
CA GLN A 104 -66.50 33.62 5.81
C GLN A 104 -65.88 35.00 5.98
N LEU A 105 -65.05 35.42 5.03
CA LEU A 105 -64.45 36.74 4.95
C LEU A 105 -64.88 37.43 3.65
N THR A 106 -65.55 38.57 3.78
CA THR A 106 -65.95 39.40 2.65
C THR A 106 -65.23 40.74 2.69
N ILE A 107 -64.43 41.03 1.66
CA ILE A 107 -63.73 42.32 1.49
C ILE A 107 -64.33 43.05 0.29
N LYS A 108 -64.68 44.34 0.45
CA LYS A 108 -65.22 45.18 -0.63
C LYS A 108 -64.56 46.56 -0.64
N SER A 109 -64.24 47.06 -1.84
CA SER A 109 -63.81 48.45 -2.07
C SER A 109 -62.67 48.91 -1.15
N SER A 110 -61.76 48.00 -0.80
CA SER A 110 -60.72 48.22 0.22
C SER A 110 -59.33 48.19 -0.42
N ASN A 111 -58.37 48.87 0.21
CA ASN A 111 -57.00 48.99 -0.32
C ASN A 111 -56.00 48.37 0.65
N PHE A 112 -55.02 47.64 0.12
CA PHE A 112 -53.86 47.12 0.84
C PHE A 112 -52.60 47.70 0.20
N THR A 113 -51.72 48.30 0.99
CA THR A 113 -50.57 49.09 0.49
C THR A 113 -49.30 48.84 1.31
N ASN A 114 -48.17 48.60 0.64
CA ASN A 114 -46.84 48.44 1.29
C ASN A 114 -46.80 47.30 2.33
N CYS A 115 -47.43 46.14 2.03
CA CYS A 115 -47.49 45.02 2.98
C CYS A 115 -46.49 43.90 2.62
N HIS A 116 -46.12 43.10 3.61
CA HIS A 116 -45.33 41.88 3.44
C HIS A 116 -45.99 40.70 4.14
N PHE A 117 -46.22 39.61 3.40
CA PHE A 117 -46.73 38.35 3.95
C PHE A 117 -45.87 37.20 3.43
N LYS A 118 -44.99 36.64 4.26
CA LYS A 118 -44.03 35.59 3.88
C LYS A 118 -44.68 34.47 3.05
N ASN A 119 -45.83 33.99 3.52
CA ASN A 119 -46.61 32.90 2.95
C ASN A 119 -47.94 33.41 2.32
N GLY A 120 -47.98 34.67 1.89
CA GLY A 120 -49.12 35.26 1.17
C GLY A 120 -50.25 35.82 2.06
N PHE A 121 -51.09 36.66 1.46
CA PHE A 121 -52.27 37.25 2.12
C PHE A 121 -53.30 36.17 2.52
N ILE A 122 -53.48 35.13 1.71
CA ILE A 122 -54.26 33.93 2.02
C ILE A 122 -53.33 32.73 1.91
N HIS A 123 -53.24 31.92 2.97
CA HIS A 123 -52.51 30.66 2.97
C HIS A 123 -53.47 29.49 3.19
N ILE A 124 -53.32 28.44 2.37
CA ILE A 124 -54.20 27.26 2.39
C ILE A 124 -53.32 26.02 2.48
N ASP A 125 -53.31 25.43 3.68
CA ASP A 125 -52.80 24.09 3.92
C ASP A 125 -53.76 23.35 4.89
N VAL A 126 -54.25 22.20 4.46
CA VAL A 126 -55.18 21.35 5.22
C VAL A 126 -54.50 20.12 5.84
N MET A 127 -53.20 19.93 5.59
CA MET A 127 -52.42 18.79 6.08
C MET A 127 -51.44 19.23 7.17
N ASN A 128 -51.14 18.34 8.11
CA ASN A 128 -49.97 18.48 8.98
C ASN A 128 -49.39 17.09 9.29
N ASN A 129 -48.09 16.89 9.04
CA ASN A 129 -47.41 15.60 9.17
C ASN A 129 -48.10 14.40 8.46
N GLY A 130 -48.88 14.66 7.41
CA GLY A 130 -49.62 13.64 6.66
C GLY A 130 -51.01 13.30 7.20
N GLU A 131 -51.42 13.90 8.31
CA GLU A 131 -52.77 13.76 8.87
C GLU A 131 -53.63 15.00 8.55
N VAL A 132 -54.94 14.77 8.42
CA VAL A 132 -55.95 15.81 8.24
C VAL A 132 -56.26 16.40 9.61
N LYS A 133 -56.12 17.73 9.76
CA LYS A 133 -56.44 18.42 11.02
C LYS A 133 -57.96 18.44 11.29
N ASP A 134 -58.34 18.54 12.57
CA ASP A 134 -59.66 19.08 12.98
C ASP A 134 -59.72 20.60 12.69
N ASP A 135 -58.59 21.29 12.89
CA ASP A 135 -58.33 22.72 12.63
C ASP A 135 -57.96 22.97 11.13
N GLN A 136 -58.89 22.79 10.19
CA GLN A 136 -58.63 22.98 8.74
C GLN A 136 -58.80 24.44 8.29
N ILE A 137 -57.78 25.02 7.65
CA ILE A 137 -57.86 26.34 7.00
C ILE A 137 -58.63 26.20 5.68
N ALA A 138 -59.95 26.31 5.76
CA ALA A 138 -60.90 25.85 4.74
C ALA A 138 -62.13 26.77 4.54
N GLY A 139 -62.06 28.04 4.97
CA GLY A 139 -63.18 28.98 4.87
C GLY A 139 -63.36 29.64 3.50
N GLN A 140 -64.29 30.60 3.44
CA GLN A 140 -64.74 31.24 2.20
C GLN A 140 -64.28 32.70 2.13
N TYR A 141 -63.49 33.02 1.11
CA TYR A 141 -62.92 34.33 0.86
C TYR A 141 -63.62 34.97 -0.35
N THR A 142 -64.20 36.14 -0.17
CA THR A 142 -64.89 36.90 -1.22
C THR A 142 -64.36 38.34 -1.27
N ILE A 143 -63.50 38.64 -2.25
CA ILE A 143 -62.84 39.93 -2.42
C ILE A 143 -63.40 40.63 -3.67
N ASN A 144 -64.00 41.81 -3.52
CA ASN A 144 -64.64 42.54 -4.61
C ASN A 144 -64.14 44.00 -4.71
N ASN A 145 -63.95 44.49 -5.94
CA ASN A 145 -63.66 45.90 -6.26
C ASN A 145 -62.50 46.51 -5.42
N SER A 146 -61.52 45.70 -5.01
CA SER A 146 -60.46 46.08 -4.07
C SER A 146 -59.12 46.27 -4.78
N ASN A 147 -58.12 46.85 -4.11
CA ASN A 147 -56.79 47.09 -4.67
C ASN A 147 -55.69 46.56 -3.74
N PHE A 148 -54.70 45.89 -4.31
CA PHE A 148 -53.49 45.43 -3.63
C PHE A 148 -52.29 46.06 -4.33
N LYS A 149 -51.50 46.85 -3.60
CA LYS A 149 -50.39 47.62 -4.16
C LYS A 149 -49.11 47.51 -3.33
N ASN A 150 -47.97 47.30 -3.99
CA ASN A 150 -46.66 47.16 -3.32
C ASN A 150 -46.71 46.05 -2.24
N ILE A 151 -47.14 44.84 -2.61
CA ILE A 151 -47.23 43.70 -1.68
C ILE A 151 -46.12 42.71 -2.02
N THR A 152 -45.47 42.15 -1.00
CA THR A 152 -44.32 41.23 -1.17
C THR A 152 -44.47 39.91 -0.39
N SER A 153 -43.87 38.83 -0.88
CA SER A 153 -43.86 37.50 -0.23
C SER A 153 -42.64 36.64 -0.63
N GLU A 154 -42.50 35.43 -0.08
CA GLU A 154 -41.65 34.41 -0.69
C GLU A 154 -42.34 33.69 -1.86
N MET A 155 -43.59 33.26 -1.68
CA MET A 155 -44.38 32.54 -2.68
C MET A 155 -45.87 32.88 -2.52
N GLY A 156 -46.58 33.09 -3.63
CA GLY A 156 -48.04 33.25 -3.62
C GLY A 156 -48.52 34.50 -2.88
N THR A 157 -48.06 35.70 -3.26
CA THR A 157 -48.25 36.92 -2.46
C THR A 157 -49.69 37.21 -2.06
N ILE A 158 -50.66 36.86 -2.92
CA ILE A 158 -52.08 36.99 -2.62
C ILE A 158 -52.66 35.66 -2.15
N VAL A 159 -52.32 34.55 -2.83
CA VAL A 159 -52.79 33.21 -2.47
C VAL A 159 -51.66 32.18 -2.58
N ASN A 160 -51.38 31.50 -1.48
CA ASN A 160 -50.40 30.41 -1.40
C ASN A 160 -51.11 29.11 -0.99
N VAL A 161 -51.06 28.10 -1.84
CA VAL A 161 -51.79 26.84 -1.69
C VAL A 161 -50.83 25.66 -1.67
N ILE A 162 -50.75 24.99 -0.52
CA ILE A 162 -49.95 23.78 -0.34
C ILE A 162 -50.80 22.55 -0.61
N LYS A 163 -51.96 22.43 0.04
CA LYS A 163 -52.91 21.34 -0.23
C LYS A 163 -54.35 21.76 0.03
N ILE A 164 -55.25 21.22 -0.78
CA ILE A 164 -56.71 21.29 -0.63
C ILE A 164 -57.25 19.85 -0.51
N SER A 165 -58.34 19.68 0.25
CA SER A 165 -59.13 18.44 0.31
C SER A 165 -60.51 18.64 -0.34
N ASP A 166 -60.99 17.63 -1.06
CA ASP A 166 -62.27 17.67 -1.81
C ASP A 166 -63.51 17.86 -0.91
N GLU A 167 -63.39 17.53 0.38
CA GLU A 167 -64.45 17.61 1.40
C GLU A 167 -64.55 19.00 2.05
N THR A 168 -63.68 19.95 1.66
CA THR A 168 -63.65 21.28 2.27
C THR A 168 -64.66 22.26 1.65
N PRO A 169 -65.29 23.14 2.46
CA PRO A 169 -66.18 24.21 1.99
C PRO A 169 -65.40 25.46 1.49
N LEU A 170 -64.11 25.29 1.20
CA LEU A 170 -63.17 26.32 0.74
C LEU A 170 -63.73 27.03 -0.48
N SER A 171 -63.55 28.36 -0.56
CA SER A 171 -63.62 29.06 -1.84
C SER A 171 -62.86 30.38 -1.77
N CYS A 172 -62.21 30.76 -2.87
CA CYS A 172 -61.46 32.01 -3.00
C CYS A 172 -61.92 32.73 -4.27
N ASN A 173 -62.81 33.71 -4.11
CA ASN A 173 -63.42 34.45 -5.20
C ASN A 173 -62.94 35.91 -5.19
N PHE A 174 -62.16 36.28 -6.19
CA PHE A 174 -61.74 37.66 -6.46
C PHE A 174 -62.52 38.20 -7.65
N LYS A 175 -63.06 39.42 -7.53
CA LYS A 175 -63.82 40.07 -8.61
C LYS A 175 -63.45 41.54 -8.74
N ASN A 176 -63.25 42.01 -9.97
CA ASN A 176 -62.94 43.42 -10.28
C ASN A 176 -61.80 43.99 -9.42
N THR A 177 -60.82 43.16 -9.04
CA THR A 177 -59.75 43.53 -8.10
C THR A 177 -58.48 43.84 -8.89
N GLU A 178 -57.77 44.89 -8.48
CA GLU A 178 -56.51 45.30 -9.09
C GLU A 178 -55.32 44.90 -8.21
N PHE A 179 -54.25 44.46 -8.87
CA PHE A 179 -52.98 44.05 -8.29
C PHE A 179 -51.87 44.82 -9.00
N GLU A 180 -51.17 45.67 -8.28
CA GLU A 180 -50.13 46.58 -8.80
C GLU A 180 -48.83 46.44 -8.00
N ASN A 181 -47.67 46.25 -8.65
CA ASN A 181 -46.37 46.11 -7.97
C ASN A 181 -46.41 44.97 -6.93
N ILE A 182 -46.63 43.74 -7.38
CA ILE A 182 -46.67 42.55 -6.52
C ILE A 182 -45.44 41.70 -6.81
N GLU A 183 -44.68 41.31 -5.78
CA GLU A 183 -43.39 40.63 -5.93
C GLU A 183 -43.31 39.40 -5.02
N ALA A 184 -43.05 38.22 -5.59
CA ALA A 184 -42.68 37.03 -4.83
C ALA A 184 -41.21 36.69 -5.08
N SER A 185 -40.43 36.52 -4.02
CA SER A 185 -38.98 36.26 -4.17
C SER A 185 -38.64 34.91 -4.81
N LYS A 186 -39.60 33.97 -4.87
CA LYS A 186 -39.50 32.68 -5.57
C LYS A 186 -40.60 32.54 -6.63
N TYR A 187 -41.75 31.99 -6.28
CA TYR A 187 -42.70 31.41 -7.26
C TYR A 187 -44.11 31.96 -7.08
N GLY A 188 -44.80 32.22 -8.19
CA GLY A 188 -46.22 32.60 -8.18
C GLY A 188 -46.48 33.96 -7.54
N GLY A 189 -46.25 35.06 -8.26
CA GLY A 189 -46.37 36.41 -7.70
C GLY A 189 -47.75 36.76 -7.16
N ILE A 190 -48.84 36.41 -7.86
CA ILE A 190 -50.20 36.47 -7.27
C ILE A 190 -50.56 35.15 -6.59
N ILE A 191 -50.40 34.03 -7.32
CA ILE A 191 -50.84 32.70 -6.91
C ILE A 191 -49.70 31.70 -7.02
N TYR A 192 -49.37 31.05 -5.91
CA TYR A 192 -48.59 29.81 -5.88
C TYR A 192 -49.53 28.67 -5.49
N SER A 193 -49.58 27.60 -6.29
CA SER A 193 -50.29 26.39 -5.91
C SER A 193 -49.59 25.11 -6.35
N ILE A 194 -49.48 24.16 -5.42
CA ILE A 194 -49.12 22.77 -5.73
C ILE A 194 -50.29 21.80 -5.49
N SER A 195 -51.54 22.30 -5.40
CA SER A 195 -52.73 21.49 -5.29
C SER A 195 -53.45 21.26 -6.62
N ASP A 196 -53.79 20.01 -6.86
CA ASP A 196 -54.60 19.50 -7.97
C ASP A 196 -56.02 20.06 -8.03
N LEU A 197 -56.61 20.41 -6.89
CA LEU A 197 -58.01 20.88 -6.77
C LEU A 197 -58.19 22.41 -6.92
N THR A 198 -57.10 23.16 -7.10
CA THR A 198 -57.10 24.62 -7.29
C THR A 198 -58.18 25.16 -8.26
N PRO A 199 -58.42 24.56 -9.45
CA PRO A 199 -59.43 25.09 -10.39
C PRO A 199 -60.87 25.06 -9.84
N LYS A 200 -61.17 24.14 -8.90
CA LYS A 200 -62.50 23.96 -8.32
C LYS A 200 -62.85 25.09 -7.34
N TYR A 201 -61.84 25.69 -6.71
CA TYR A 201 -62.01 26.54 -5.53
C TYR A 201 -61.48 27.96 -5.67
N ILE A 202 -60.58 28.24 -6.62
CA ILE A 202 -59.90 29.53 -6.73
C ILE A 202 -60.22 30.21 -8.07
N ASN A 203 -60.80 31.41 -7.99
CA ASN A 203 -61.41 32.11 -9.12
C ASN A 203 -61.11 33.62 -9.09
N PHE A 204 -60.63 34.16 -10.21
CA PHE A 204 -60.33 35.57 -10.43
C PHE A 204 -61.11 36.09 -11.64
N ASN A 205 -62.21 36.79 -11.36
CA ASN A 205 -63.12 37.32 -12.36
C ASN A 205 -62.84 38.80 -12.64
N ASN A 206 -62.56 39.16 -13.90
CA ASN A 206 -62.32 40.53 -14.33
C ASN A 206 -61.27 41.29 -13.47
N CYS A 207 -60.22 40.60 -13.04
CA CYS A 207 -59.12 41.18 -12.25
C CYS A 207 -57.99 41.69 -13.16
N LYS A 208 -57.25 42.70 -12.69
CA LYS A 208 -56.16 43.34 -13.43
C LYS A 208 -54.83 43.13 -12.69
N PHE A 209 -53.81 42.74 -13.44
CA PHE A 209 -52.46 42.46 -12.93
C PHE A 209 -51.47 43.38 -13.64
N THR A 210 -50.78 44.24 -12.89
CA THR A 210 -49.87 45.28 -13.41
C THR A 210 -48.56 45.23 -12.65
N ASN A 211 -47.43 45.13 -13.35
CA ASN A 211 -46.09 45.04 -12.73
C ASN A 211 -46.04 43.97 -11.62
N VAL A 212 -46.23 42.71 -12.01
CA VAL A 212 -46.16 41.56 -11.11
C VAL A 212 -44.91 40.76 -11.46
N ASP A 213 -44.11 40.40 -10.47
CA ASP A 213 -42.83 39.71 -10.65
C ASP A 213 -42.67 38.49 -9.72
N ALA A 214 -41.95 37.49 -10.24
CA ALA A 214 -41.50 36.29 -9.52
C ALA A 214 -40.44 35.57 -10.35
N GLN A 215 -39.53 34.83 -9.71
CA GLN A 215 -38.50 34.02 -10.37
C GLN A 215 -39.11 33.01 -11.37
N LEU A 216 -40.28 32.44 -11.05
CA LEU A 216 -41.04 31.59 -11.96
C LEU A 216 -42.56 31.76 -11.76
N GLY A 217 -43.28 31.92 -12.87
CA GLY A 217 -44.73 32.16 -12.89
C GLY A 217 -45.12 33.50 -12.27
N PRO A 218 -44.78 34.66 -12.89
CA PRO A 218 -45.03 35.98 -12.31
C PRO A 218 -46.46 36.20 -11.79
N VAL A 219 -47.51 35.80 -12.51
CA VAL A 219 -48.88 35.87 -11.99
C VAL A 219 -49.31 34.55 -11.37
N VAL A 220 -49.04 33.42 -12.04
CA VAL A 220 -49.49 32.09 -11.61
C VAL A 220 -48.35 31.08 -11.67
N PHE A 221 -48.14 30.37 -10.56
CA PHE A 221 -47.44 29.09 -10.52
C PHE A 221 -48.43 27.99 -10.11
N SER A 222 -48.45 26.85 -10.81
CA SER A 222 -49.41 25.75 -10.57
C SER A 222 -48.77 24.37 -10.70
N LEU A 223 -49.32 23.35 -10.03
CA LEU A 223 -48.79 21.97 -10.08
C LEU A 223 -48.64 21.41 -11.52
N ASN A 224 -49.60 21.73 -12.38
CA ASN A 224 -49.61 21.42 -13.82
C ASN A 224 -50.73 22.22 -14.49
N ASN A 225 -50.78 22.20 -15.82
CA ASN A 225 -51.75 22.96 -16.63
C ASN A 225 -53.24 22.63 -16.39
N LYS A 226 -53.58 21.49 -15.76
CA LYS A 226 -54.96 21.15 -15.35
C LYS A 226 -55.30 21.65 -13.95
N SER A 227 -54.30 22.01 -13.16
CA SER A 227 -54.41 22.44 -11.76
C SER A 227 -54.34 23.96 -11.61
N GLU A 228 -54.59 24.70 -12.69
CA GLU A 228 -54.55 26.16 -12.68
C GLU A 228 -55.84 26.78 -12.10
N PRO A 229 -55.74 27.92 -11.40
CA PRO A 229 -56.91 28.68 -10.96
C PRO A 229 -57.73 29.21 -12.15
N VAL A 230 -59.03 29.40 -11.95
CA VAL A 230 -59.92 29.95 -12.98
C VAL A 230 -59.71 31.47 -13.05
N ILE A 231 -59.15 31.97 -14.15
CA ILE A 231 -58.90 33.41 -14.35
C ILE A 231 -59.51 33.86 -15.68
N SER A 232 -60.36 34.91 -15.68
CA SER A 232 -61.09 35.36 -16.88
C SER A 232 -60.19 35.69 -18.08
N ASN A 233 -58.98 36.18 -17.84
CA ASN A 233 -58.02 36.58 -18.87
C ASN A 233 -56.82 35.61 -18.98
N MET A 234 -56.92 34.38 -18.47
CA MET A 234 -55.83 33.39 -18.45
C MET A 234 -55.10 33.22 -19.80
N SER A 235 -55.84 33.22 -20.91
CA SER A 235 -55.27 33.09 -22.26
C SER A 235 -54.35 34.26 -22.67
N THR A 236 -54.51 35.45 -22.08
CA THR A 236 -53.61 36.59 -22.30
C THR A 236 -52.40 36.56 -21.38
N LEU A 237 -52.52 35.98 -20.19
CA LEU A 237 -51.41 35.78 -19.24
C LEU A 237 -50.41 34.76 -19.79
N LYS A 238 -50.90 33.62 -20.29
CA LYS A 238 -50.07 32.59 -20.94
C LYS A 238 -49.30 33.13 -22.14
N LYS A 239 -49.94 33.95 -22.99
CA LYS A 239 -49.29 34.63 -24.14
C LYS A 239 -48.21 35.65 -23.77
N LYS A 240 -48.13 36.04 -22.49
CA LYS A 240 -47.11 36.96 -21.96
C LYS A 240 -46.07 36.24 -21.09
N ASN A 241 -46.08 34.91 -21.05
CA ASN A 241 -45.24 34.08 -20.18
C ASN A 241 -45.36 34.44 -18.68
N LEU A 242 -46.56 34.87 -18.25
CA LEU A 242 -46.85 35.23 -16.85
C LEU A 242 -47.37 34.04 -16.02
N VAL A 243 -47.39 32.84 -16.61
CA VAL A 243 -47.91 31.59 -16.05
C VAL A 243 -46.83 30.53 -16.24
N ALA A 244 -46.52 29.79 -15.19
CA ALA A 244 -45.61 28.65 -15.22
C ALA A 244 -46.19 27.49 -14.41
N THR A 245 -45.66 26.28 -14.62
CA THR A 245 -46.01 25.13 -13.78
C THR A 245 -44.79 24.51 -13.09
N ASN A 246 -45.05 23.60 -12.16
CA ASN A 246 -44.03 22.69 -11.68
C ASN A 246 -43.37 21.97 -12.88
N PRO A 247 -42.07 21.65 -12.84
CA PRO A 247 -41.44 20.74 -13.78
C PRO A 247 -42.31 19.54 -14.16
N THR A 248 -42.36 19.19 -15.44
CA THR A 248 -43.18 18.08 -15.97
C THR A 248 -42.41 17.07 -16.81
N TYR A 249 -41.27 17.44 -17.43
CA TYR A 249 -40.41 16.52 -18.18
C TYR A 249 -38.94 16.98 -18.29
N LEU A 250 -38.06 16.06 -18.71
CA LEU A 250 -36.69 16.34 -19.15
C LEU A 250 -36.60 16.21 -20.68
N GLU A 251 -35.78 17.02 -21.32
CA GLU A 251 -35.47 16.92 -22.76
C GLU A 251 -34.00 17.25 -23.05
N PHE A 252 -33.41 16.55 -24.03
CA PHE A 252 -32.01 16.74 -24.42
C PHE A 252 -31.78 18.11 -25.06
N LEU A 253 -30.59 18.68 -24.87
CA LEU A 253 -30.17 19.87 -25.59
C LEU A 253 -30.04 19.59 -27.11
N PRO A 254 -30.22 20.62 -27.97
CA PRO A 254 -30.01 20.48 -29.40
C PRO A 254 -28.62 19.93 -29.74
N ASN A 255 -28.55 19.07 -30.75
CA ASN A 255 -27.35 18.37 -31.24
C ASN A 255 -26.82 17.21 -30.37
N VAL A 256 -27.48 16.85 -29.25
CA VAL A 256 -27.16 15.62 -28.51
C VAL A 256 -27.70 14.41 -29.27
N SER A 257 -26.86 13.39 -29.51
CA SER A 257 -27.32 12.11 -30.05
C SER A 257 -27.99 11.26 -28.97
N THR A 258 -28.98 10.45 -29.36
CA THR A 258 -29.70 9.56 -28.42
C THR A 258 -29.26 8.10 -28.50
N SER A 259 -28.43 7.73 -29.48
CA SER A 259 -27.86 6.39 -29.62
C SER A 259 -26.35 6.47 -29.87
N TYR A 260 -25.57 5.63 -29.17
CA TYR A 260 -24.11 5.60 -29.24
C TYR A 260 -23.57 4.18 -29.41
N ASN A 261 -22.59 4.04 -30.30
CA ASN A 261 -21.86 2.80 -30.52
C ASN A 261 -20.57 2.82 -29.70
N ILE A 262 -20.36 1.81 -28.84
CA ILE A 262 -19.15 1.66 -28.01
C ILE A 262 -18.67 0.21 -27.99
N LEU A 263 -17.47 -0.02 -27.50
CA LEU A 263 -16.99 -1.33 -27.06
C LEU A 263 -17.24 -1.52 -25.56
N SER A 264 -17.46 -2.76 -25.13
CA SER A 264 -17.55 -3.09 -23.70
C SER A 264 -16.28 -2.62 -22.99
N GLY A 265 -16.40 -1.83 -21.93
CA GLY A 265 -15.26 -1.25 -21.21
C GLY A 265 -14.87 0.16 -21.63
N GLU A 266 -15.56 0.76 -22.61
CA GLU A 266 -15.45 2.19 -22.93
C GLU A 266 -16.37 3.05 -22.05
N LYS A 267 -16.18 4.37 -22.08
CA LYS A 267 -17.01 5.33 -21.34
C LYS A 267 -18.13 5.91 -22.20
N ILE A 268 -19.24 6.24 -21.56
CA ILE A 268 -20.29 7.08 -22.16
C ILE A 268 -19.63 8.42 -22.62
N PRO A 269 -19.89 8.89 -23.85
CA PRO A 269 -19.38 10.17 -24.33
C PRO A 269 -19.77 11.34 -23.43
N THR A 270 -18.83 12.27 -23.23
CA THR A 270 -19.05 13.51 -22.46
C THR A 270 -19.88 14.51 -23.27
N GLY A 271 -20.65 15.38 -22.58
CA GLY A 271 -21.46 16.42 -23.24
C GLY A 271 -22.93 16.03 -23.52
N ILE A 272 -23.38 14.84 -23.09
CA ILE A 272 -24.79 14.45 -23.16
C ILE A 272 -25.55 15.18 -22.06
N LYS A 273 -26.31 16.21 -22.47
CA LYS A 273 -26.96 17.18 -21.58
C LYS A 273 -28.45 17.28 -21.82
N CYS A 274 -29.22 17.39 -20.76
CA CYS A 274 -30.66 17.66 -20.80
C CYS A 274 -31.04 18.79 -19.84
N ASN A 275 -32.13 19.48 -20.17
CA ASN A 275 -32.75 20.51 -19.36
C ASN A 275 -34.10 20.01 -18.82
N ILE A 276 -34.58 20.64 -17.75
CA ILE A 276 -35.88 20.38 -17.13
C ILE A 276 -36.87 21.45 -17.60
N TYR A 277 -38.11 21.04 -17.93
CA TYR A 277 -39.15 21.90 -18.51
C TYR A 277 -40.50 21.78 -17.77
N ASP A 278 -41.30 22.85 -17.81
CA ASP A 278 -42.70 22.89 -17.36
C ASP A 278 -43.69 22.59 -18.51
N ASP A 279 -45.02 22.67 -18.25
CA ASP A 279 -46.07 22.48 -19.27
C ASP A 279 -46.06 23.53 -20.42
N TYR A 280 -45.28 24.60 -20.27
CA TYR A 280 -45.18 25.73 -21.21
C TYR A 280 -43.82 25.80 -21.89
N ASN A 281 -42.98 24.78 -21.70
CA ASN A 281 -41.61 24.67 -22.21
C ASN A 281 -40.68 25.79 -21.68
N HIS A 282 -40.94 26.34 -20.49
CA HIS A 282 -39.97 27.18 -19.79
C HIS A 282 -38.85 26.31 -19.23
N THR A 283 -37.60 26.71 -19.44
CA THR A 283 -36.42 26.05 -18.84
C THR A 283 -36.35 26.33 -17.36
N ILE A 284 -36.25 25.29 -16.54
CA ILE A 284 -36.19 25.39 -15.09
C ILE A 284 -34.74 25.52 -14.65
N SER A 285 -34.40 26.67 -14.05
CA SER A 285 -33.08 26.91 -13.46
C SER A 285 -33.09 26.59 -11.97
N LEU A 286 -32.22 25.66 -11.56
CA LEU A 286 -31.96 25.31 -10.17
C LEU A 286 -30.92 26.27 -9.56
N ALA A 287 -30.77 26.23 -8.23
CA ALA A 287 -29.77 27.03 -7.52
C ALA A 287 -28.35 26.78 -8.06
N SER A 288 -27.68 27.86 -8.49
CA SER A 288 -26.36 27.81 -9.17
C SER A 288 -25.30 28.68 -8.50
N ASP A 289 -25.64 29.40 -7.43
CA ASP A 289 -24.70 30.20 -6.64
C ASP A 289 -24.23 29.42 -5.40
N ILE A 290 -22.96 29.02 -5.41
CA ILE A 290 -22.27 28.30 -4.33
C ILE A 290 -22.34 29.07 -3.00
N SER A 291 -22.44 30.41 -3.02
CA SER A 291 -22.47 31.23 -1.81
C SER A 291 -23.81 31.16 -1.06
N THR A 292 -24.89 30.70 -1.71
CA THR A 292 -26.25 30.60 -1.14
C THR A 292 -26.86 29.20 -1.28
N ALA A 293 -26.14 28.23 -1.84
CA ALA A 293 -26.67 26.89 -2.11
C ALA A 293 -26.75 26.01 -0.85
N GLU A 294 -27.98 25.70 -0.43
CA GLU A 294 -28.27 24.69 0.60
C GLU A 294 -28.35 23.30 -0.04
N PHE A 295 -27.84 22.27 0.65
CA PHE A 295 -27.72 20.91 0.08
C PHE A 295 -29.06 20.30 -0.35
N ASP A 296 -30.14 20.64 0.36
CA ASP A 296 -31.49 20.14 0.10
C ASP A 296 -32.14 20.74 -1.17
N LYS A 297 -31.58 21.83 -1.71
CA LYS A 297 -32.06 22.49 -2.93
C LYS A 297 -31.50 21.88 -4.23
N PHE A 298 -30.59 20.91 -4.15
CA PHE A 298 -30.06 20.24 -5.32
C PHE A 298 -30.97 19.13 -5.84
N SER A 299 -31.16 19.10 -7.16
CA SER A 299 -31.76 17.97 -7.88
C SER A 299 -30.68 16.94 -8.22
N PHE A 300 -30.56 15.91 -7.38
CA PHE A 300 -29.70 14.75 -7.59
C PHE A 300 -30.38 13.74 -8.51
N PHE A 301 -29.58 13.06 -9.32
CA PHE A 301 -30.02 12.03 -10.23
C PHE A 301 -29.10 10.81 -10.22
N GLU A 302 -29.62 9.71 -10.74
CA GLU A 302 -28.91 8.44 -10.86
C GLU A 302 -29.01 7.89 -12.28
N VAL A 303 -27.90 7.35 -12.77
CA VAL A 303 -27.79 6.69 -14.06
C VAL A 303 -27.87 5.18 -13.88
N LYS A 304 -28.85 4.56 -14.52
CA LYS A 304 -29.20 3.13 -14.41
C LYS A 304 -29.16 2.49 -15.79
N ILE A 305 -28.84 1.19 -15.87
CA ILE A 305 -28.93 0.40 -17.11
C ILE A 305 -30.11 -0.57 -17.01
N ASN A 306 -30.82 -0.78 -18.12
CA ASN A 306 -32.04 -1.58 -18.15
C ASN A 306 -31.82 -3.09 -17.91
N ASP A 307 -30.69 -3.64 -18.36
CA ASP A 307 -30.30 -5.04 -18.13
C ASP A 307 -29.00 -5.10 -17.32
N THR A 308 -29.15 -5.30 -16.01
CA THR A 308 -28.05 -5.44 -15.05
C THR A 308 -27.43 -6.84 -15.00
N TYR A 309 -27.95 -7.79 -15.78
CA TYR A 309 -27.42 -9.15 -15.89
C TYR A 309 -26.41 -9.27 -17.03
N ASN A 310 -26.73 -8.67 -18.18
CA ASN A 310 -25.86 -8.66 -19.36
C ASN A 310 -24.94 -7.44 -19.46
N ALA A 311 -25.26 -6.34 -18.77
CA ALA A 311 -24.43 -5.15 -18.73
C ALA A 311 -24.36 -4.49 -17.34
N ALA A 312 -23.37 -3.65 -17.12
CA ALA A 312 -23.11 -2.95 -15.88
C ALA A 312 -22.49 -1.57 -16.14
N LEU A 313 -22.77 -0.64 -15.23
CA LEU A 313 -22.17 0.69 -15.18
C LEU A 313 -21.08 0.72 -14.11
N VAL A 314 -19.86 1.10 -14.47
CA VAL A 314 -18.69 1.15 -13.58
C VAL A 314 -18.14 2.57 -13.51
N GLY A 315 -18.29 3.19 -12.34
CA GLY A 315 -17.90 4.58 -12.08
C GLY A 315 -18.92 5.29 -11.20
N GLN A 316 -18.94 6.62 -11.26
CA GLN A 316 -19.90 7.44 -10.52
C GLN A 316 -21.25 7.48 -11.26
N THR A 317 -22.21 6.67 -10.81
CA THR A 317 -23.58 6.63 -11.38
C THR A 317 -24.50 7.74 -10.84
N GLN A 318 -24.14 8.41 -9.76
CA GLN A 318 -24.96 9.46 -9.12
C GLN A 318 -24.31 10.84 -9.25
N SER A 319 -25.10 11.84 -9.62
CA SER A 319 -24.65 13.23 -9.83
C SER A 319 -25.80 14.20 -9.56
N TYR A 320 -25.63 15.49 -9.86
CA TYR A 320 -26.61 16.55 -9.67
C TYR A 320 -26.75 17.41 -10.94
N CYS A 321 -27.92 18.03 -11.10
CA CYS A 321 -28.14 19.09 -12.08
C CYS A 321 -27.61 20.42 -11.52
N TRP A 322 -27.03 21.26 -12.39
CA TRP A 322 -26.43 22.55 -12.02
C TRP A 322 -26.98 23.67 -12.90
N GLY A 323 -27.59 24.69 -12.29
CA GLY A 323 -28.38 25.67 -13.03
C GLY A 323 -29.54 24.98 -13.75
N ASP A 324 -29.64 25.17 -15.06
CA ASP A 324 -30.66 24.56 -15.92
C ASP A 324 -30.27 23.19 -16.52
N ILE A 325 -29.04 22.72 -16.29
CA ILE A 325 -28.44 21.57 -17.00
C ILE A 325 -28.24 20.35 -16.08
N CYS A 326 -28.68 19.19 -16.55
CA CYS A 326 -28.27 17.88 -16.06
C CYS A 326 -27.33 17.22 -17.11
N GLU A 327 -26.11 16.82 -16.73
CA GLU A 327 -25.13 16.20 -17.64
C GLU A 327 -24.83 14.75 -17.25
N TYR A 328 -24.91 13.80 -18.20
CA TYR A 328 -24.52 12.41 -17.94
C TYR A 328 -23.04 12.33 -17.50
N PRO A 329 -22.73 11.75 -16.33
CA PRO A 329 -21.35 11.55 -15.91
C PRO A 329 -20.62 10.54 -16.81
N SER A 330 -19.29 10.68 -16.88
CA SER A 330 -18.42 9.83 -17.71
C SER A 330 -18.18 8.45 -17.06
N ILE A 331 -19.20 7.62 -17.09
CA ILE A 331 -19.24 6.24 -16.55
C ILE A 331 -18.74 5.24 -17.61
N LYS A 332 -18.05 4.17 -17.19
CA LYS A 332 -17.72 3.03 -18.06
C LYS A 332 -18.92 2.09 -18.21
N VAL A 333 -19.23 1.65 -19.42
CA VAL A 333 -20.28 0.64 -19.68
C VAL A 333 -19.59 -0.67 -20.05
N ILE A 334 -19.93 -1.76 -19.36
CA ILE A 334 -19.35 -3.10 -19.58
C ILE A 334 -20.49 -4.07 -19.80
N GLY A 335 -20.45 -4.89 -20.85
CA GLY A 335 -21.52 -5.86 -21.09
C GLY A 335 -21.28 -6.77 -22.28
N ASN A 336 -22.21 -7.71 -22.47
CA ASN A 336 -22.26 -8.54 -23.67
C ASN A 336 -22.68 -7.68 -24.89
N PRO A 337 -22.30 -8.05 -26.12
CA PRO A 337 -22.73 -7.32 -27.31
C PRO A 337 -24.27 -7.25 -27.42
N GLY A 338 -24.80 -6.08 -27.74
CA GLY A 338 -26.24 -5.83 -27.74
C GLY A 338 -26.61 -4.36 -27.49
N VAL A 339 -27.91 -4.08 -27.57
CA VAL A 339 -28.46 -2.72 -27.39
C VAL A 339 -29.07 -2.59 -25.99
N TYR A 340 -28.60 -1.59 -25.25
CA TYR A 340 -29.00 -1.31 -23.87
C TYR A 340 -29.56 0.10 -23.74
N SER A 341 -30.49 0.28 -22.81
CA SER A 341 -31.01 1.60 -22.45
C SER A 341 -30.38 2.05 -21.14
N VAL A 342 -29.75 3.23 -21.17
CA VAL A 342 -29.13 3.87 -20.03
C VAL A 342 -29.97 5.09 -19.66
N LYS A 343 -30.61 5.00 -18.49
CA LYS A 343 -31.58 5.96 -17.95
C LYS A 343 -30.91 6.91 -16.98
N LEU A 344 -31.08 8.21 -17.17
CA LEU A 344 -30.89 9.23 -16.13
C LEU A 344 -32.24 9.50 -15.46
N GLU A 345 -32.34 9.30 -14.16
CA GLU A 345 -33.57 9.50 -13.37
C GLU A 345 -33.31 10.43 -12.18
N LEU A 346 -34.11 11.49 -12.02
CA LEU A 346 -34.04 12.39 -10.86
C LEU A 346 -34.49 11.66 -9.59
N ASN A 347 -33.63 11.62 -8.58
CA ASN A 347 -33.87 11.06 -7.26
C ASN A 347 -34.32 12.14 -6.25
N SER A 348 -33.92 13.40 -6.42
CA SER A 348 -34.46 14.57 -5.71
C SER A 348 -34.82 15.70 -6.67
N PHE A 349 -35.62 16.66 -6.19
CA PHE A 349 -36.29 17.68 -7.00
C PHE A 349 -36.03 19.12 -6.54
N GLY A 350 -35.17 19.33 -5.53
CA GLY A 350 -34.92 20.63 -4.92
C GLY A 350 -36.21 21.25 -4.36
N ASP A 351 -36.45 22.53 -4.68
CA ASP A 351 -37.67 23.27 -4.29
C ASP A 351 -38.95 22.81 -5.03
N PHE A 352 -38.87 21.85 -5.98
CA PHE A 352 -40.00 21.41 -6.80
C PHE A 352 -40.63 20.10 -6.34
N THR A 353 -41.90 19.88 -6.72
CA THR A 353 -42.60 18.61 -6.45
C THR A 353 -42.25 17.54 -7.49
N ARG A 354 -42.28 16.28 -7.07
CA ARG A 354 -42.00 15.12 -7.94
C ARG A 354 -42.99 15.05 -9.11
N PHE A 355 -42.45 14.88 -10.32
CA PHE A 355 -43.24 14.77 -11.55
C PHE A 355 -43.01 13.43 -12.29
N PRO A 356 -43.95 12.97 -13.16
CA PRO A 356 -43.91 11.60 -13.69
C PRO A 356 -42.85 11.31 -14.75
N LYS A 357 -42.44 12.32 -15.55
CA LYS A 357 -41.38 12.17 -16.56
C LYS A 357 -40.04 12.71 -16.04
N ASN A 358 -39.69 12.35 -14.82
CA ASN A 358 -38.44 12.71 -14.13
C ASN A 358 -37.21 11.94 -14.64
N TYR A 359 -37.27 11.37 -15.84
CA TYR A 359 -36.18 10.57 -16.41
C TYR A 359 -36.06 10.79 -17.91
N ILE A 360 -34.87 10.50 -18.44
CA ILE A 360 -34.58 10.51 -19.87
C ILE A 360 -33.56 9.40 -20.18
N ASP A 361 -33.69 8.76 -21.35
CA ASP A 361 -32.94 7.57 -21.70
C ASP A 361 -32.06 7.81 -22.93
N ILE A 362 -30.82 7.29 -22.91
CA ILE A 362 -29.99 7.09 -24.12
C ILE A 362 -29.88 5.61 -24.44
N GLU A 363 -29.67 5.31 -25.71
CA GLU A 363 -29.37 3.98 -26.22
C GLU A 363 -27.84 3.79 -26.35
N ILE A 364 -27.34 2.67 -25.84
CA ILE A 364 -25.94 2.27 -25.93
C ILE A 364 -25.88 0.91 -26.64
N ASN A 365 -25.32 0.89 -27.85
CA ASN A 365 -25.03 -0.32 -28.59
C ASN A 365 -23.59 -0.78 -28.29
N ILE A 366 -23.45 -1.90 -27.57
CA ILE A 366 -22.17 -2.54 -27.28
C ILE A 366 -21.83 -3.46 -28.46
N ASN A 367 -20.76 -3.12 -29.19
CA ASN A 367 -20.29 -3.89 -30.33
C ASN A 367 -19.44 -5.11 -29.93
N GLU A 368 -19.31 -6.07 -30.84
CA GLU A 368 -18.42 -7.22 -30.66
C GLU A 368 -16.94 -6.82 -30.62
N CYS A 369 -16.18 -7.51 -29.77
CA CYS A 369 -14.72 -7.35 -29.64
C CYS A 369 -13.98 -8.18 -30.72
N SER A 370 -14.16 -7.84 -31.99
CA SER A 370 -13.76 -8.71 -33.13
C SER A 370 -12.32 -8.50 -33.63
N ASN A 371 -11.57 -7.53 -33.10
CA ASN A 371 -10.24 -7.15 -33.59
C ASN A 371 -9.12 -7.83 -32.80
N SER A 372 -8.14 -8.45 -33.49
CA SER A 372 -7.03 -9.20 -32.89
C SER A 372 -6.08 -8.37 -32.03
N SER A 373 -6.11 -7.04 -32.11
CA SER A 373 -5.34 -6.14 -31.24
C SER A 373 -5.99 -5.89 -29.87
N TYR A 374 -7.28 -6.16 -29.71
CA TYR A 374 -8.01 -5.94 -28.46
C TYR A 374 -8.03 -7.22 -27.60
N LEU A 375 -7.93 -7.04 -26.28
CA LEU A 375 -8.14 -8.11 -25.31
C LEU A 375 -9.57 -8.08 -24.78
N TYR A 376 -10.17 -9.27 -24.62
CA TYR A 376 -11.51 -9.43 -24.06
C TYR A 376 -11.46 -10.20 -22.73
N GLN A 377 -11.35 -9.49 -21.62
CA GLN A 377 -11.09 -10.04 -20.28
C GLN A 377 -11.90 -9.30 -19.20
N ASP A 378 -12.23 -9.99 -18.10
CA ASP A 378 -12.80 -9.36 -16.90
C ASP A 378 -11.65 -8.72 -16.11
N ILE A 379 -11.47 -7.41 -16.25
CA ILE A 379 -10.45 -6.64 -15.51
C ILE A 379 -11.05 -5.88 -14.32
N GLU A 380 -12.37 -5.74 -14.28
CA GLU A 380 -13.14 -5.09 -13.22
C GLU A 380 -13.58 -6.05 -12.09
N ASN A 381 -13.44 -7.37 -12.29
CA ASN A 381 -13.85 -8.47 -11.40
C ASN A 381 -15.37 -8.55 -11.17
N ILE A 382 -16.16 -8.24 -12.21
CA ILE A 382 -17.63 -8.21 -12.15
C ILE A 382 -18.32 -9.33 -12.95
N LYS A 383 -17.55 -10.32 -13.44
CA LYS A 383 -17.98 -11.44 -14.31
C LYS A 383 -18.36 -11.05 -15.75
N LEU A 384 -18.41 -9.76 -16.06
CA LEU A 384 -18.53 -9.22 -17.42
C LEU A 384 -17.13 -8.87 -17.94
N LYS A 385 -16.93 -8.95 -19.25
CA LYS A 385 -15.63 -8.74 -19.88
C LYS A 385 -15.54 -7.37 -20.55
N SER A 386 -14.44 -6.67 -20.32
CA SER A 386 -14.06 -5.47 -21.05
C SER A 386 -13.25 -5.83 -22.29
N CYS A 387 -13.50 -5.12 -23.39
CA CYS A 387 -12.75 -5.09 -24.63
C CYS A 387 -11.82 -3.86 -24.62
N TYR A 388 -10.50 -4.06 -24.57
CA TYR A 388 -9.56 -2.94 -24.45
C TYR A 388 -8.24 -3.21 -25.16
N LEU A 389 -7.56 -2.13 -25.56
CA LEU A 389 -6.17 -2.18 -26.02
C LEU A 389 -5.22 -2.21 -24.80
N PRO A 390 -4.22 -3.11 -24.76
CA PRO A 390 -3.21 -3.14 -23.70
C PRO A 390 -2.52 -1.79 -23.51
N TYR A 391 -2.53 -1.28 -22.27
CA TYR A 391 -1.88 -0.01 -21.92
C TYR A 391 -0.80 -0.21 -20.85
N CYS A 392 0.43 0.14 -21.18
CA CYS A 392 1.55 0.18 -20.24
C CYS A 392 1.92 1.65 -19.98
N GLU A 393 1.68 2.13 -18.76
CA GLU A 393 1.94 3.52 -18.34
C GLU A 393 3.42 3.89 -18.53
N LYS A 394 4.30 2.95 -18.18
CA LYS A 394 5.72 2.98 -18.57
C LYS A 394 5.89 2.14 -19.81
N LYS A 395 6.46 2.73 -20.87
CA LYS A 395 6.83 2.00 -22.09
C LYS A 395 7.78 0.84 -21.75
N CYS A 396 7.45 -0.35 -22.27
CA CYS A 396 8.31 -1.52 -22.23
C CYS A 396 9.71 -1.18 -22.77
N GLN A 397 10.76 -1.54 -22.03
CA GLN A 397 12.14 -1.22 -22.42
C GLN A 397 12.79 -2.39 -23.16
N ASN A 398 13.99 -2.15 -23.71
CA ASN A 398 14.85 -3.18 -24.30
C ASN A 398 14.20 -4.06 -25.38
N GLY A 399 13.20 -3.54 -26.11
CA GLY A 399 12.51 -4.23 -27.20
C GLY A 399 11.31 -5.09 -26.76
N GLY A 400 10.82 -4.95 -25.53
CA GLY A 400 9.59 -5.59 -25.09
C GLY A 400 8.32 -4.98 -25.67
N GLU A 401 7.27 -5.78 -25.80
CA GLU A 401 5.95 -5.36 -26.32
C GLU A 401 4.89 -5.39 -25.21
N CYS A 402 3.99 -4.40 -25.14
CA CYS A 402 2.94 -4.37 -24.12
C CYS A 402 1.83 -5.36 -24.49
N ILE A 403 1.73 -6.47 -23.74
CA ILE A 403 0.79 -7.56 -24.04
C ILE A 403 -0.45 -7.57 -23.15
N ASN A 404 -0.41 -6.86 -22.01
CA ASN A 404 -1.55 -6.61 -21.13
C ASN A 404 -1.26 -5.32 -20.32
N ASN A 405 -2.23 -4.80 -19.58
CA ASN A 405 -2.10 -3.57 -18.81
C ASN A 405 -0.92 -3.65 -17.83
N ASN A 406 0.10 -2.81 -18.04
CA ASN A 406 1.39 -2.82 -17.33
C ASN A 406 2.12 -4.18 -17.32
N VAL A 407 1.94 -5.02 -18.35
CA VAL A 407 2.67 -6.28 -18.54
C VAL A 407 3.33 -6.31 -19.92
N CYS A 408 4.66 -6.32 -19.93
CA CYS A 408 5.47 -6.43 -21.14
C CYS A 408 5.88 -7.90 -21.43
N ASP A 409 5.81 -8.31 -22.69
CA ASP A 409 6.54 -9.48 -23.17
C ASP A 409 8.01 -9.10 -23.40
N CYS A 410 8.89 -9.73 -22.61
CA CYS A 410 10.33 -9.52 -22.66
C CYS A 410 11.08 -10.59 -23.46
N SER A 411 10.37 -11.54 -24.11
CA SER A 411 10.95 -12.72 -24.78
C SER A 411 11.94 -12.38 -25.91
N LYS A 412 11.85 -11.16 -26.47
CA LYS A 412 12.77 -10.64 -27.50
C LYS A 412 14.03 -9.97 -26.91
N SER A 413 14.16 -9.92 -25.58
CA SER A 413 15.21 -9.20 -24.85
C SER A 413 16.02 -10.10 -23.91
N ASN A 414 17.20 -9.65 -23.49
CA ASN A 414 18.00 -10.31 -22.44
C ASN A 414 17.55 -9.96 -21.01
N PHE A 415 16.45 -9.21 -20.87
CA PHE A 415 15.94 -8.69 -19.61
C PHE A 415 14.62 -9.38 -19.21
N ILE A 416 14.31 -9.32 -17.93
CA ILE A 416 13.10 -9.87 -17.31
C ILE A 416 12.41 -8.78 -16.47
N GLY A 417 11.36 -9.17 -15.72
CA GLY A 417 10.53 -8.24 -14.95
C GLY A 417 9.42 -7.63 -15.80
N SER A 418 8.43 -6.98 -15.16
CA SER A 418 7.20 -6.50 -15.82
C SER A 418 7.42 -5.42 -16.90
N TYR A 419 8.59 -4.75 -16.90
CA TYR A 419 8.96 -3.69 -17.84
C TYR A 419 10.21 -4.02 -18.69
N CYS A 420 10.72 -5.26 -18.62
CA CYS A 420 11.94 -5.70 -19.30
C CYS A 420 13.21 -4.92 -18.90
N THR A 421 13.37 -4.67 -17.59
CA THR A 421 14.47 -3.88 -17.01
C THR A 421 15.37 -4.66 -16.05
N GLU A 422 14.97 -5.85 -15.62
CA GLU A 422 15.71 -6.65 -14.64
C GLU A 422 16.66 -7.64 -15.33
N HIS A 423 17.82 -7.89 -14.74
CA HIS A 423 18.77 -8.89 -15.27
C HIS A 423 18.43 -10.30 -14.80
N GLY A 424 18.48 -11.28 -15.71
CA GLY A 424 18.33 -12.70 -15.37
C GLY A 424 19.43 -13.21 -14.43
N LYS A 425 19.12 -14.18 -13.57
CA LYS A 425 20.13 -14.84 -12.72
C LYS A 425 20.91 -15.90 -13.50
N MET A 426 22.23 -15.96 -13.31
CA MET A 426 23.08 -16.96 -13.96
C MET A 426 22.85 -18.33 -13.32
N GLN A 427 22.53 -19.35 -14.12
CA GLN A 427 22.38 -20.73 -13.62
C GLN A 427 23.72 -21.46 -13.64
N ARG A 428 24.07 -22.14 -12.53
CA ARG A 428 25.24 -23.03 -12.45
C ARG A 428 25.05 -24.28 -13.32
N ASN A 429 26.11 -24.76 -13.95
CA ASN A 429 26.09 -26.03 -14.68
C ASN A 429 26.06 -27.21 -13.69
N LYS A 430 24.83 -27.68 -13.39
CA LYS A 430 24.56 -28.77 -12.44
C LYS A 430 25.31 -30.08 -12.74
N ASN A 431 25.70 -30.32 -13.99
CA ASN A 431 26.46 -31.51 -14.35
C ASN A 431 27.94 -31.39 -13.94
N LEU A 432 28.54 -30.21 -14.17
CA LEU A 432 29.91 -29.91 -13.76
C LEU A 432 30.07 -29.98 -12.23
N ASP A 433 29.18 -29.32 -11.49
CA ASP A 433 29.19 -29.29 -10.02
C ASP A 433 29.08 -30.71 -9.43
N LYS A 434 28.24 -31.58 -10.00
CA LYS A 434 28.11 -33.00 -9.60
C LYS A 434 29.39 -33.79 -9.82
N THR A 435 30.09 -33.60 -10.95
CA THR A 435 31.34 -34.30 -11.25
C THR A 435 32.46 -33.89 -10.28
N VAL A 436 32.59 -32.60 -9.97
CA VAL A 436 33.57 -32.09 -8.99
C VAL A 436 33.25 -32.59 -7.59
N LEU A 437 31.97 -32.60 -7.19
CA LEU A 437 31.53 -33.14 -5.90
C LEU A 437 31.86 -34.63 -5.75
N GLY A 438 31.50 -35.46 -6.74
CA GLY A 438 31.71 -36.91 -6.70
C GLY A 438 33.19 -37.31 -6.68
N THR A 439 34.03 -36.62 -7.47
CA THR A 439 35.48 -36.86 -7.49
C THR A 439 36.17 -36.47 -6.18
N SER A 440 35.81 -35.33 -5.58
CA SER A 440 36.33 -34.93 -4.27
C SER A 440 35.95 -35.91 -3.16
N LEU A 441 34.67 -36.33 -3.08
CA LEU A 441 34.21 -37.32 -2.10
C LEU A 441 34.95 -38.67 -2.23
N PHE A 442 35.16 -39.13 -3.47
CA PHE A 442 35.95 -40.35 -3.71
C PHE A 442 37.40 -40.21 -3.21
N LEU A 443 38.07 -39.09 -3.48
CA LEU A 443 39.42 -38.85 -2.97
C LEU A 443 39.47 -38.79 -1.44
N ILE A 444 38.48 -38.21 -0.77
CA ILE A 444 38.40 -38.23 0.71
C ILE A 444 38.38 -39.66 1.25
N VAL A 445 37.61 -40.56 0.64
CA VAL A 445 37.59 -41.99 1.00
C VAL A 445 38.97 -42.64 0.79
N VAL A 446 39.61 -42.39 -0.35
CA VAL A 446 40.97 -42.89 -0.64
C VAL A 446 42.01 -42.36 0.37
N ILE A 447 41.91 -41.10 0.79
CA ILE A 447 42.79 -40.48 1.80
C ILE A 447 42.58 -41.15 3.17
N ILE A 448 41.32 -41.42 3.57
CA ILE A 448 41.00 -42.11 4.83
C ILE A 448 41.58 -43.54 4.83
N ILE A 449 41.42 -44.29 3.74
CA ILE A 449 42.03 -45.62 3.59
C ILE A 449 43.56 -45.52 3.68
N THR A 450 44.17 -44.56 2.97
CA THR A 450 45.62 -44.30 3.01
C THR A 450 46.11 -43.97 4.42
N MET A 451 45.32 -43.24 5.21
CA MET A 451 45.61 -42.91 6.61
C MET A 451 45.58 -44.15 7.49
N ILE A 452 44.55 -44.99 7.36
CA ILE A 452 44.46 -46.28 8.08
C ILE A 452 45.64 -47.18 7.73
N THR A 453 45.97 -47.34 6.44
CA THR A 453 47.13 -48.12 5.99
C THR A 453 48.45 -47.58 6.54
N THR A 454 48.62 -46.24 6.60
CA THR A 454 49.80 -45.60 7.20
C THR A 454 49.95 -45.91 8.69
N ILE A 455 48.84 -45.96 9.43
CA ILE A 455 48.81 -46.30 10.86
C ILE A 455 49.10 -47.79 11.08
N LEU A 456 48.53 -48.68 10.26
CA LEU A 456 48.79 -50.12 10.33
C LEU A 456 50.25 -50.46 10.00
N LEU A 457 50.85 -49.79 9.01
CA LEU A 457 52.25 -50.00 8.61
C LEU A 457 53.26 -49.16 9.41
N ARG A 458 52.86 -48.51 10.51
CA ARG A 458 53.71 -47.58 11.29
C ARG A 458 55.06 -48.16 11.76
N GLU A 459 55.14 -49.48 11.95
CA GLU A 459 56.33 -50.15 12.47
C GLU A 459 57.32 -50.53 11.36
N ASN A 460 56.87 -50.53 10.09
CA ASN A 460 57.72 -50.80 8.94
C ASN A 460 58.77 -49.68 8.76
N PRO A 461 60.07 -50.01 8.53
CA PRO A 461 61.13 -49.01 8.44
C PRO A 461 60.91 -47.93 7.36
N ALA A 462 60.28 -48.25 6.23
CA ALA A 462 60.04 -47.29 5.14
C ALA A 462 59.00 -46.21 5.49
N ILE A 463 58.02 -46.54 6.35
CA ILE A 463 57.03 -45.59 6.88
C ILE A 463 57.61 -44.87 8.11
N LYS A 464 58.22 -45.61 9.03
CA LYS A 464 58.83 -45.11 10.27
C LYS A 464 59.91 -44.06 10.01
N GLY A 465 60.77 -44.28 8.99
CA GLY A 465 61.80 -43.33 8.57
C GLY A 465 61.23 -41.99 8.08
N GLY A 466 60.08 -42.02 7.39
CA GLY A 466 59.41 -40.84 6.84
C GLY A 466 58.69 -39.95 7.87
N GLY A 467 58.65 -40.34 9.14
CA GLY A 467 58.02 -39.58 10.23
C GLY A 467 56.48 -39.65 10.18
N ILE A 468 55.93 -40.73 10.75
CA ILE A 468 54.49 -41.08 10.75
C ILE A 468 53.58 -39.89 11.11
N GLU A 469 53.92 -39.13 12.16
CA GLU A 469 53.13 -37.98 12.62
C GLU A 469 52.95 -36.91 11.51
N PHE A 470 54.01 -36.60 10.76
CA PHE A 470 53.94 -35.63 9.67
C PHE A 470 53.25 -36.20 8.43
N LEU A 471 53.33 -37.51 8.21
CA LEU A 471 52.55 -38.19 7.16
C LEU A 471 51.05 -38.15 7.47
N ILE A 472 50.64 -38.30 8.73
CA ILE A 472 49.22 -38.19 9.13
C ILE A 472 48.74 -36.73 9.00
N ILE A 473 49.55 -35.74 9.37
CA ILE A 473 49.21 -34.31 9.20
C ILE A 473 49.02 -33.92 7.73
N ILE A 474 49.86 -34.44 6.82
CA ILE A 474 49.69 -34.24 5.38
C ILE A 474 48.36 -34.83 4.90
N LEU A 475 48.00 -36.06 5.30
CA LEU A 475 46.71 -36.67 4.93
C LEU A 475 45.51 -35.88 5.49
N PHE A 476 45.61 -35.37 6.73
CA PHE A 476 44.58 -34.51 7.30
C PHE A 476 44.44 -33.17 6.54
N GLY A 477 45.56 -32.56 6.14
CA GLY A 477 45.56 -31.38 5.27
C GLY A 477 44.96 -31.66 3.88
N LEU A 478 45.15 -32.86 3.32
CA LEU A 478 44.48 -33.28 2.08
C LEU A 478 42.96 -33.42 2.24
N ILE A 479 42.45 -33.90 3.38
CA ILE A 479 40.99 -33.94 3.66
C ILE A 479 40.42 -32.50 3.67
N ILE A 480 41.13 -31.56 4.29
CA ILE A 480 40.74 -30.14 4.33
C ILE A 480 40.72 -29.54 2.91
N ASN A 481 41.77 -29.78 2.11
CA ASN A 481 41.82 -29.36 0.70
C ASN A 481 40.65 -29.92 -0.12
N ASN A 482 40.33 -31.20 0.00
CA ASN A 482 39.21 -31.78 -0.76
C ASN A 482 37.86 -31.23 -0.26
N THR A 483 37.75 -30.90 1.03
CA THR A 483 36.58 -30.22 1.61
C THR A 483 36.44 -28.80 1.06
N TYR A 484 37.53 -28.05 0.86
CA TYR A 484 37.52 -26.76 0.15
C TYR A 484 36.88 -26.89 -1.24
N THR A 485 37.24 -27.92 -2.01
CA THR A 485 36.64 -28.22 -3.32
C THR A 485 35.12 -28.45 -3.24
N LEU A 486 34.60 -29.05 -2.16
CA LEU A 486 33.16 -29.22 -1.96
C LEU A 486 32.44 -27.88 -1.72
N TYR A 487 33.09 -26.91 -1.08
CA TYR A 487 32.52 -25.57 -0.90
C TYR A 487 32.59 -24.72 -2.17
N LEU A 488 33.48 -25.03 -3.12
CA LEU A 488 33.51 -24.35 -4.42
C LEU A 488 32.23 -24.62 -5.24
N THR A 489 31.63 -25.81 -5.16
CA THR A 489 30.45 -26.21 -5.96
C THR A 489 29.10 -25.66 -5.46
N VAL A 490 29.10 -24.79 -4.43
CA VAL A 490 27.87 -24.29 -3.79
C VAL A 490 27.79 -22.76 -3.86
N ASP A 491 26.57 -22.22 -4.03
CA ASP A 491 26.29 -20.77 -4.11
C ASP A 491 26.92 -19.98 -2.96
N ARG A 492 27.44 -18.80 -3.29
CA ARG A 492 28.24 -17.96 -2.38
C ARG A 492 27.34 -17.27 -1.34
N THR A 493 27.73 -17.39 -0.08
CA THR A 493 27.18 -16.61 1.04
C THR A 493 28.34 -16.09 1.86
N LEU A 494 28.12 -15.05 2.68
CA LEU A 494 29.19 -14.43 3.48
C LEU A 494 29.96 -15.47 4.32
N ALA A 495 29.23 -16.34 5.04
CA ALA A 495 29.82 -17.42 5.83
C ALA A 495 30.61 -18.42 4.96
N LYS A 496 30.12 -18.77 3.76
CA LYS A 496 30.85 -19.66 2.84
C LYS A 496 32.12 -19.00 2.31
N CYS A 497 32.14 -17.69 2.04
CA CYS A 497 33.36 -16.99 1.60
C CYS A 497 34.47 -17.06 2.66
N HIS A 498 34.13 -16.92 3.95
CA HIS A 498 35.07 -17.18 5.05
C HIS A 498 35.57 -18.63 5.03
N ILE A 499 34.65 -19.61 5.03
CA ILE A 499 35.00 -21.05 5.04
C ILE A 499 35.89 -21.45 3.83
N ILE A 500 35.60 -20.93 2.63
CA ILE A 500 36.39 -21.17 1.41
C ILE A 500 37.83 -20.65 1.58
N TYR A 501 38.00 -19.44 2.13
CA TYR A 501 39.32 -18.88 2.39
C TYR A 501 40.08 -19.64 3.50
N PHE A 502 39.39 -19.95 4.59
CA PHE A 502 39.91 -20.71 5.73
C PHE A 502 40.45 -22.08 5.29
N LEU A 503 39.63 -22.88 4.61
CA LEU A 503 39.97 -24.25 4.24
C LEU A 503 41.17 -24.30 3.27
N ASN A 504 41.23 -23.38 2.30
CA ASN A 504 42.34 -23.31 1.35
C ASN A 504 43.69 -23.06 2.05
N ASN A 505 43.77 -22.01 2.87
CA ASN A 505 45.04 -21.66 3.55
C ASN A 505 45.40 -22.66 4.65
N MET A 506 44.42 -23.22 5.36
CA MET A 506 44.66 -24.23 6.41
C MET A 506 45.16 -25.54 5.82
N GLY A 507 44.53 -26.04 4.76
CA GLY A 507 44.97 -27.26 4.07
C GLY A 507 46.34 -27.11 3.42
N PHE A 508 46.62 -25.96 2.77
CA PHE A 508 47.95 -25.59 2.31
C PHE A 508 49.00 -25.63 3.44
N SER A 509 48.72 -24.96 4.56
CA SER A 509 49.65 -24.85 5.70
C SER A 509 50.02 -26.21 6.29
N LEU A 510 49.04 -27.11 6.43
CA LEU A 510 49.27 -28.45 6.99
C LEU A 510 50.04 -29.35 6.03
N VAL A 511 49.73 -29.30 4.73
CA VAL A 511 50.41 -30.09 3.69
C VAL A 511 51.83 -29.56 3.47
N PHE A 512 51.98 -28.33 2.99
CA PHE A 512 53.27 -27.78 2.55
C PHE A 512 54.15 -27.36 3.71
N GLY A 513 53.59 -26.94 4.85
CA GLY A 513 54.36 -26.79 6.08
C GLY A 513 54.97 -28.11 6.54
N SER A 514 54.24 -29.23 6.47
CA SER A 514 54.77 -30.56 6.80
C SER A 514 55.84 -31.05 5.80
N VAL A 515 55.62 -30.83 4.50
CA VAL A 515 56.62 -31.11 3.46
C VAL A 515 57.90 -30.28 3.69
N LEU A 516 57.76 -28.99 4.00
CA LEU A 516 58.88 -28.08 4.28
C LEU A 516 59.70 -28.53 5.49
N VAL A 517 59.08 -28.82 6.64
CA VAL A 517 59.84 -29.24 7.82
C VAL A 517 60.51 -30.60 7.64
N LYS A 518 59.93 -31.49 6.82
CA LYS A 518 60.57 -32.74 6.42
C LYS A 518 61.82 -32.49 5.55
N ALA A 519 61.73 -31.61 4.55
CA ALA A 519 62.88 -31.19 3.75
C ALA A 519 63.97 -30.51 4.60
N LEU A 520 63.59 -29.59 5.50
CA LEU A 520 64.49 -28.94 6.47
C LEU A 520 65.21 -29.96 7.37
N ARG A 521 64.50 -30.99 7.85
CA ARG A 521 65.08 -32.05 8.68
C ARG A 521 66.13 -32.85 7.91
N ILE A 522 65.85 -33.23 6.65
CA ILE A 522 66.79 -33.95 5.79
C ILE A 522 68.02 -33.07 5.51
N TYR A 523 67.80 -31.80 5.12
CA TYR A 523 68.85 -30.82 4.84
C TYR A 523 69.81 -30.64 6.04
N ARG A 524 69.29 -30.49 7.27
CA ARG A 524 70.13 -30.37 8.47
C ARG A 524 70.91 -31.65 8.82
N ILE A 525 70.42 -32.84 8.44
CA ILE A 525 71.11 -34.11 8.72
C ILE A 525 72.26 -34.36 7.73
N PHE A 526 72.08 -34.02 6.45
CA PHE A 526 72.99 -34.40 5.38
C PHE A 526 73.84 -33.26 4.80
N SER A 527 73.35 -32.02 4.78
CA SER A 527 73.96 -30.89 4.06
C SER A 527 74.52 -29.78 4.97
N TYR A 528 74.17 -29.76 6.27
CA TYR A 528 74.70 -28.79 7.24
C TYR A 528 75.99 -29.29 7.94
N LYS A 529 76.80 -28.37 8.49
CA LYS A 529 78.19 -28.59 8.99
C LYS A 529 78.45 -29.99 9.57
N ARG A 530 79.46 -30.68 9.02
CA ARG A 530 79.85 -32.08 9.31
C ARG A 530 80.06 -32.43 10.80
N SER A 531 80.38 -31.45 11.66
CA SER A 531 80.59 -31.65 13.09
C SER A 531 79.32 -31.62 13.97
N ILE A 532 78.15 -31.24 13.42
CA ILE A 532 76.89 -31.19 14.16
C ILE A 532 75.80 -31.98 13.43
N ARG A 533 75.96 -33.31 13.37
CA ARG A 533 74.93 -34.25 12.86
C ARG A 533 73.78 -34.45 13.87
N SER A 534 73.10 -33.38 14.24
CA SER A 534 71.89 -33.44 15.08
C SER A 534 70.62 -33.15 14.25
N GLY A 535 69.70 -34.12 14.21
CA GLY A 535 68.38 -33.90 13.60
C GLY A 535 67.55 -32.84 14.37
N MET A 536 66.57 -32.24 13.69
CA MET A 536 65.65 -31.29 14.34
C MET A 536 64.78 -31.98 15.40
N LYS A 537 64.72 -31.40 16.61
CA LYS A 537 63.78 -31.86 17.65
C LYS A 537 62.35 -31.59 17.17
N LYS A 538 61.45 -32.58 17.31
CA LYS A 538 60.05 -32.53 16.85
C LYS A 538 59.32 -31.23 17.22
N LYS A 539 59.54 -30.70 18.45
CA LYS A 539 58.93 -29.44 18.92
C LYS A 539 59.13 -28.26 17.97
N TYR A 540 60.29 -28.13 17.32
CA TYR A 540 60.56 -27.04 16.38
C TYR A 540 59.88 -27.28 15.03
N MET A 541 59.72 -28.54 14.59
CA MET A 541 58.98 -28.87 13.37
C MET A 541 57.49 -28.55 13.54
N TYR A 542 56.89 -28.91 14.68
CA TYR A 542 55.51 -28.51 15.01
C TYR A 542 55.35 -27.00 15.12
N SER A 543 56.30 -26.32 15.78
CA SER A 543 56.27 -24.86 15.91
C SER A 543 56.25 -24.13 14.56
N ILE A 544 56.94 -24.64 13.54
CA ILE A 544 56.93 -24.06 12.18
C ILE A 544 55.56 -24.25 11.53
N ILE A 545 55.00 -25.47 11.54
CA ILE A 545 53.69 -25.75 10.94
C ILE A 545 52.59 -24.91 11.63
N ILE A 546 52.57 -24.90 12.96
CA ILE A 546 51.60 -24.14 13.76
C ILE A 546 51.76 -22.63 13.52
N SER A 547 52.99 -22.12 13.36
CA SER A 547 53.22 -20.70 13.06
C SER A 547 52.58 -20.27 11.74
N PHE A 548 52.59 -21.13 10.70
CA PHE A 548 51.92 -20.82 9.44
C PHE A 548 50.40 -20.83 9.59
N VAL A 549 49.85 -21.84 10.27
CA VAL A 549 48.40 -21.89 10.59
C VAL A 549 47.97 -20.62 11.34
N VAL A 550 48.67 -20.26 12.42
CA VAL A 550 48.36 -19.05 13.22
C VAL A 550 48.47 -17.78 12.38
N PHE A 551 49.46 -17.67 11.48
CA PHE A 551 49.59 -16.52 10.57
C PHE A 551 48.35 -16.32 9.69
N HIS A 552 47.84 -17.37 9.04
CA HIS A 552 46.64 -17.25 8.22
C HIS A 552 45.38 -16.99 9.04
N LEU A 553 45.25 -17.60 10.22
CA LEU A 553 44.13 -17.35 11.14
C LEU A 553 44.09 -15.89 11.63
N LEU A 554 45.25 -15.28 11.91
CA LEU A 554 45.34 -13.87 12.29
C LEU A 554 44.90 -12.95 11.15
N ILE A 555 45.32 -13.22 9.90
CA ILE A 555 44.88 -12.45 8.72
C ILE A 555 43.36 -12.54 8.54
N GLU A 556 42.79 -13.75 8.60
CA GLU A 556 41.35 -13.94 8.45
C GLU A 556 40.55 -13.29 9.59
N SER A 557 41.03 -13.41 10.83
CA SER A 557 40.43 -12.77 12.00
C SER A 557 40.41 -11.24 11.85
N LEU A 558 41.49 -10.63 11.37
CA LEU A 558 41.55 -9.19 11.09
C LEU A 558 40.55 -8.76 10.02
N TRP A 559 40.35 -9.55 8.96
CA TRP A 559 39.35 -9.24 7.92
C TRP A 559 37.91 -9.42 8.42
N ASN A 560 37.66 -10.40 9.29
CA ASN A 560 36.36 -10.60 9.92
C ASN A 560 36.01 -9.42 10.85
N LEU A 561 36.95 -8.95 11.67
CA LEU A 561 36.77 -7.77 12.52
C LEU A 561 36.47 -6.49 11.71
N LYS A 562 37.10 -6.33 10.54
CA LYS A 562 36.88 -5.19 9.64
C LYS A 562 35.66 -5.34 8.72
N LYS A 563 35.06 -6.53 8.63
CA LYS A 563 34.04 -6.90 7.62
C LYS A 563 34.53 -6.64 6.18
N ASP A 564 35.80 -6.92 5.94
CA ASP A 564 36.48 -6.66 4.66
C ASP A 564 36.07 -7.66 3.56
N ILE A 565 35.60 -8.86 3.93
CA ILE A 565 35.08 -9.86 2.97
C ILE A 565 33.62 -9.52 2.65
N LYS A 566 33.29 -9.44 1.36
CA LYS A 566 31.94 -9.13 0.88
C LYS A 566 31.46 -10.18 -0.13
N VAL A 567 30.14 -10.32 -0.26
CA VAL A 567 29.53 -10.97 -1.42
C VAL A 567 29.03 -9.85 -2.32
N VAL A 568 29.40 -9.90 -3.59
CA VAL A 568 28.98 -8.91 -4.59
C VAL A 568 28.36 -9.58 -5.80
N ASP A 569 27.32 -8.94 -6.33
CA ASP A 569 26.71 -9.30 -7.60
C ASP A 569 27.65 -8.83 -8.74
N ALA A 570 27.89 -9.72 -9.69
CA ALA A 570 28.70 -9.49 -10.88
C ALA A 570 27.92 -9.95 -12.12
N LEU A 571 28.18 -9.29 -13.25
CA LEU A 571 27.58 -9.64 -14.53
C LEU A 571 28.45 -10.64 -15.28
N SER A 572 27.82 -11.65 -15.86
CA SER A 572 28.44 -12.55 -16.85
C SER A 572 28.49 -11.89 -18.23
N THR A 573 29.20 -12.51 -19.17
CA THR A 573 29.28 -12.09 -20.57
C THR A 573 27.93 -12.08 -21.29
N ASP A 574 26.93 -12.80 -20.79
CA ASP A 574 25.54 -12.82 -21.25
C ASP A 574 24.60 -11.98 -20.35
N TYR A 575 25.14 -10.97 -19.65
CA TYR A 575 24.40 -10.01 -18.81
C TYR A 575 23.54 -10.63 -17.70
N LYS A 576 23.90 -11.83 -17.23
CA LYS A 576 23.25 -12.49 -16.09
C LYS A 576 23.99 -12.20 -14.79
N VAL A 577 23.23 -12.01 -13.71
CA VAL A 577 23.78 -11.73 -12.38
C VAL A 577 24.21 -13.02 -11.68
N TYR A 578 25.43 -13.03 -11.14
CA TYR A 578 25.95 -14.08 -10.27
C TYR A 578 26.68 -13.49 -9.06
N GLN A 579 26.76 -14.25 -7.96
CA GLN A 579 27.37 -13.79 -6.71
C GLN A 579 28.82 -14.29 -6.57
N LYS A 580 29.78 -13.37 -6.43
CA LYS A 580 31.21 -13.69 -6.17
C LYS A 580 31.68 -13.21 -4.80
N CYS A 581 32.63 -13.93 -4.20
CA CYS A 581 33.32 -13.51 -2.98
C CYS A 581 34.36 -12.43 -3.33
N GLN A 582 34.21 -11.23 -2.77
CA GLN A 582 35.20 -10.17 -2.86
C GLN A 582 36.07 -10.17 -1.58
N TYR A 583 37.34 -10.53 -1.74
CA TYR A 583 38.35 -10.47 -0.69
C TYR A 583 39.11 -9.13 -0.74
N PRO A 584 39.64 -8.62 0.39
CA PRO A 584 40.41 -7.38 0.39
C PRO A 584 41.73 -7.52 -0.36
N LYS A 585 42.27 -6.39 -0.85
CA LYS A 585 43.57 -6.35 -1.56
C LYS A 585 44.74 -6.93 -0.74
N SER A 586 44.62 -6.93 0.59
CA SER A 586 45.56 -7.58 1.51
C SER A 586 45.65 -9.10 1.36
N LYS A 587 44.74 -9.77 0.60
CA LYS A 587 44.88 -11.19 0.21
C LYS A 587 46.25 -11.49 -0.39
N VAL A 588 46.82 -10.55 -1.15
CA VAL A 588 48.14 -10.67 -1.77
C VAL A 588 49.23 -11.00 -0.74
N ILE A 589 49.13 -10.52 0.51
CA ILE A 589 50.09 -10.83 1.59
C ILE A 589 50.07 -12.34 1.92
N SER A 590 48.88 -12.95 1.99
CA SER A 590 48.72 -14.38 2.23
C SER A 590 49.21 -15.21 1.04
N THR A 591 48.87 -14.80 -0.19
CA THR A 591 49.36 -15.44 -1.42
C THR A 591 50.89 -15.39 -1.50
N LEU A 592 51.52 -14.24 -1.21
CA LEU A 592 52.98 -14.08 -1.19
C LEU A 592 53.65 -14.93 -0.10
N ALA A 593 53.04 -15.08 1.07
CA ALA A 593 53.53 -15.97 2.11
C ALA A 593 53.54 -17.45 1.66
N ASN A 594 52.48 -17.89 0.99
CA ASN A 594 52.38 -19.24 0.42
C ASN A 594 53.47 -19.47 -0.64
N PHE A 595 53.67 -18.53 -1.57
CA PHE A 595 54.77 -18.57 -2.53
C PHE A 595 56.15 -18.59 -1.86
N GLY A 596 56.36 -17.81 -0.79
CA GLY A 596 57.60 -17.82 -0.01
C GLY A 596 57.90 -19.19 0.62
N ILE A 597 56.89 -19.83 1.21
CA ILE A 597 56.98 -21.19 1.77
C ILE A 597 57.38 -22.20 0.68
N LEU A 598 56.75 -22.14 -0.48
CA LEU A 598 57.05 -23.02 -1.62
C LEU A 598 58.46 -22.77 -2.17
N LEU A 599 58.88 -21.52 -2.30
CA LEU A 599 60.21 -21.14 -2.80
C LEU A 599 61.33 -21.64 -1.87
N VAL A 600 61.17 -21.47 -0.55
CA VAL A 600 62.09 -22.07 0.44
C VAL A 600 62.06 -23.59 0.36
N GLY A 601 60.88 -24.20 0.14
CA GLY A 601 60.72 -25.61 -0.17
C GLY A 601 61.58 -26.05 -1.36
N CYS A 602 61.45 -25.38 -2.50
CA CYS A 602 62.23 -25.62 -3.72
C CYS A 602 63.74 -25.49 -3.48
N MET A 603 64.19 -24.45 -2.76
CA MET A 603 65.61 -24.24 -2.44
C MET A 603 66.18 -25.38 -1.58
N LEU A 604 65.41 -25.86 -0.60
CA LEU A 604 65.79 -26.99 0.25
C LEU A 604 65.78 -28.31 -0.53
N SER A 605 64.77 -28.53 -1.36
CA SER A 605 64.66 -29.67 -2.28
C SER A 605 65.86 -29.76 -3.23
N TYR A 606 66.30 -28.64 -3.80
CA TYR A 606 67.53 -28.56 -4.58
C TYR A 606 68.77 -28.91 -3.73
N SER A 607 68.83 -28.39 -2.51
CA SER A 607 69.95 -28.60 -1.57
C SER A 607 70.08 -30.03 -1.02
N ILE A 608 69.06 -30.87 -1.16
CA ILE A 608 69.07 -32.29 -0.76
C ILE A 608 69.14 -33.26 -1.97
N ARG A 609 69.27 -32.76 -3.21
CA ARG A 609 69.24 -33.60 -4.43
C ARG A 609 70.32 -34.70 -4.49
N ASN A 610 71.46 -34.44 -3.84
CA ASN A 610 72.66 -35.30 -3.79
C ASN A 610 72.69 -36.25 -2.58
N VAL A 611 71.61 -36.34 -1.79
CA VAL A 611 71.49 -37.33 -0.71
C VAL A 611 71.27 -38.73 -1.32
N LYS A 612 71.85 -39.77 -0.71
CA LYS A 612 71.69 -41.17 -1.13
C LYS A 612 70.21 -41.54 -1.27
N ASP A 613 69.85 -42.26 -2.34
CA ASP A 613 68.45 -42.48 -2.70
C ASP A 613 67.64 -43.25 -1.63
N GLU A 614 68.28 -44.09 -0.81
CA GLU A 614 67.70 -44.75 0.37
C GLU A 614 67.05 -43.78 1.39
N PHE A 615 67.49 -42.52 1.43
CA PHE A 615 66.99 -41.47 2.33
C PHE A 615 66.28 -40.33 1.59
N LYS A 616 66.11 -40.46 0.27
CA LYS A 616 65.57 -39.40 -0.60
C LYS A 616 64.08 -39.61 -0.80
N GLU A 617 63.28 -38.81 -0.10
CA GLU A 617 61.85 -38.72 -0.38
C GLU A 617 61.62 -37.78 -1.58
N ASN A 618 60.77 -38.18 -2.53
CA ASN A 618 60.40 -37.39 -3.72
C ASN A 618 59.43 -36.23 -3.39
N LEU A 619 59.76 -35.45 -2.35
CA LEU A 619 59.02 -34.28 -1.87
C LEU A 619 59.01 -33.12 -2.88
N VAL A 620 59.92 -33.15 -3.87
CA VAL A 620 60.13 -32.05 -4.84
C VAL A 620 58.98 -31.94 -5.85
N ILE A 621 58.52 -33.08 -6.39
CA ILE A 621 57.53 -33.11 -7.48
C ILE A 621 56.18 -32.53 -7.02
N PRO A 622 55.64 -32.87 -5.82
CA PRO A 622 54.46 -32.20 -5.27
C PRO A 622 54.59 -30.67 -5.17
N VAL A 623 55.77 -30.14 -4.80
CA VAL A 623 55.98 -28.69 -4.69
C VAL A 623 55.98 -28.04 -6.07
N TYR A 624 56.64 -28.63 -7.07
CA TYR A 624 56.65 -28.09 -8.43
C TYR A 624 55.27 -28.10 -9.10
N ILE A 625 54.50 -29.17 -8.95
CA ILE A 625 53.14 -29.25 -9.48
C ILE A 625 52.24 -28.22 -8.79
N TYR A 626 52.38 -28.04 -7.48
CA TYR A 626 51.60 -27.03 -6.75
C TYR A 626 51.93 -25.60 -7.20
N VAL A 627 53.22 -25.26 -7.34
CA VAL A 627 53.64 -23.95 -7.87
C VAL A 627 53.08 -23.70 -9.28
N LEU A 628 53.11 -24.70 -10.16
CA LEU A 628 52.58 -24.57 -11.52
C LEU A 628 51.07 -24.27 -11.53
N PHE A 629 50.27 -25.04 -10.80
CA PHE A 629 48.83 -24.81 -10.74
C PHE A 629 48.46 -23.52 -10.01
N MET A 630 49.13 -23.19 -8.89
CA MET A 630 48.88 -21.96 -8.14
C MET A 630 49.11 -20.70 -9.00
N VAL A 631 50.14 -20.69 -9.85
CA VAL A 631 50.36 -19.58 -10.80
C VAL A 631 49.22 -19.49 -11.82
N ILE A 632 48.79 -20.61 -12.40
CA ILE A 632 47.68 -20.63 -13.37
C ILE A 632 46.38 -20.13 -12.71
N THR A 633 46.00 -20.68 -11.56
CA THR A 633 44.75 -20.33 -10.87
C THR A 633 44.73 -18.88 -10.40
N GLU A 634 45.80 -18.35 -9.79
CA GLU A 634 45.82 -16.94 -9.36
C GLU A 634 45.86 -15.97 -10.57
N THR A 635 46.44 -16.33 -11.72
CA THR A 635 46.33 -15.48 -12.94
C THR A 635 44.90 -15.44 -13.49
N ILE A 636 44.18 -16.57 -13.49
CA ILE A 636 42.76 -16.65 -13.90
C ILE A 636 41.86 -15.87 -12.93
N ASN A 637 42.13 -15.98 -11.62
CA ASN A 637 41.39 -15.26 -10.58
C ASN A 637 41.66 -13.74 -10.57
N PHE A 638 42.72 -13.27 -11.24
CA PHE A 638 43.00 -11.83 -11.39
C PHE A 638 42.21 -11.18 -12.54
N GLN A 639 41.60 -11.96 -13.44
CA GLN A 639 40.83 -11.43 -14.58
C GLN A 639 39.34 -11.31 -14.23
N ASP A 640 38.85 -10.06 -14.13
CA ASP A 640 37.46 -9.76 -13.75
C ASP A 640 36.40 -10.21 -14.78
N ASN A 641 36.79 -10.41 -16.05
CA ASN A 641 35.88 -10.78 -17.14
C ASN A 641 35.62 -12.29 -17.25
N ILE A 642 36.32 -13.13 -16.49
CA ILE A 642 36.13 -14.59 -16.51
C ILE A 642 34.93 -14.96 -15.61
N SER A 643 34.09 -15.87 -16.08
CA SER A 643 32.93 -16.33 -15.30
C SER A 643 33.34 -17.15 -14.07
N LEU A 644 32.60 -17.00 -12.98
CA LEU A 644 32.88 -17.71 -11.72
C LEU A 644 32.94 -19.24 -11.89
N GLN A 645 32.16 -19.81 -12.83
CA GLN A 645 32.19 -21.24 -13.13
C GLN A 645 33.56 -21.72 -13.62
N ILE A 646 34.28 -20.87 -14.37
CA ILE A 646 35.63 -21.16 -14.87
C ILE A 646 36.64 -21.02 -13.72
N GLN A 647 36.55 -19.95 -12.92
CA GLN A 647 37.42 -19.72 -11.75
C GLN A 647 37.32 -20.87 -10.72
N ASP A 648 36.09 -21.29 -10.40
CA ASP A 648 35.82 -22.43 -9.52
C ASP A 648 36.38 -23.75 -10.10
N LEU A 649 36.24 -23.97 -11.41
CA LEU A 649 36.71 -25.18 -12.08
C LEU A 649 38.25 -25.31 -12.05
N PHE A 650 38.99 -24.24 -12.36
CA PHE A 650 40.45 -24.26 -12.30
C PHE A 650 40.96 -24.49 -10.86
N SER A 651 40.34 -23.82 -9.88
CA SER A 651 40.66 -24.01 -8.46
C SER A 651 40.38 -25.44 -7.96
N ALA A 652 39.32 -26.08 -8.47
CA ALA A 652 39.03 -27.49 -8.20
C ALA A 652 40.06 -28.43 -8.86
N ILE A 653 40.41 -28.20 -10.13
CA ILE A 653 41.40 -29.00 -10.87
C ILE A 653 42.78 -28.94 -10.18
N GLU A 654 43.25 -27.74 -9.78
CA GLU A 654 44.46 -27.57 -8.98
C GLU A 654 44.45 -28.47 -7.74
N THR A 655 43.36 -28.42 -6.97
CA THR A 655 43.28 -29.11 -5.68
C THR A 655 43.24 -30.64 -5.86
N LEU A 656 42.50 -31.13 -6.85
CA LEU A 656 42.40 -32.56 -7.17
C LEU A 656 43.74 -33.10 -7.72
N ALA A 657 44.38 -32.38 -8.66
CA ALA A 657 45.67 -32.78 -9.23
C ALA A 657 46.77 -32.84 -8.17
N ASN A 658 46.87 -31.83 -7.31
CA ASN A 658 47.83 -31.81 -6.21
C ASN A 658 47.60 -32.95 -5.21
N THR A 659 46.34 -33.25 -4.88
CA THR A 659 45.98 -34.39 -4.02
C THR A 659 46.48 -35.71 -4.59
N LEU A 660 46.25 -35.97 -5.88
CA LEU A 660 46.68 -37.20 -6.55
C LEU A 660 48.21 -37.34 -6.57
N VAL A 661 48.94 -36.26 -6.89
CA VAL A 661 50.41 -36.24 -6.92
C VAL A 661 51.00 -36.51 -5.53
N ILE A 662 50.45 -35.90 -4.47
CA ILE A 662 50.91 -36.13 -3.09
C ILE A 662 50.64 -37.58 -2.65
N LEU A 663 49.45 -38.12 -2.91
CA LEU A 663 49.11 -39.52 -2.60
C LEU A 663 50.06 -40.50 -3.29
N TYR A 664 50.34 -40.29 -4.58
CA TYR A 664 51.23 -41.14 -5.35
C TYR A 664 52.68 -41.13 -4.82
N PHE A 665 53.31 -39.95 -4.75
CA PHE A 665 54.74 -39.84 -4.44
C PHE A 665 55.08 -40.08 -2.97
N LEU A 666 54.19 -39.76 -2.02
CA LEU A 666 54.50 -39.89 -0.59
C LEU A 666 53.96 -41.17 0.06
N TYR A 667 52.92 -41.79 -0.52
CA TYR A 667 52.23 -42.95 0.08
C TYR A 667 52.23 -44.16 -0.84
N PHE A 668 51.62 -44.10 -2.02
CA PHE A 668 51.46 -45.28 -2.88
C PHE A 668 52.79 -45.87 -3.34
N SER A 669 53.77 -45.03 -3.71
CA SER A 669 55.13 -45.49 -4.01
C SER A 669 55.76 -46.26 -2.83
N LYS A 670 55.54 -45.83 -1.58
CA LYS A 670 56.04 -46.53 -0.39
C LYS A 670 55.30 -47.83 -0.12
N PHE A 671 53.97 -47.83 -0.22
CA PHE A 671 53.15 -49.02 -0.03
C PHE A 671 53.48 -50.09 -1.08
N TYR A 672 53.69 -49.69 -2.33
CA TYR A 672 54.15 -50.57 -3.41
C TYR A 672 55.52 -51.18 -3.10
N ASN A 673 56.50 -50.37 -2.69
CA ASN A 673 57.83 -50.88 -2.32
C ASN A 673 57.77 -51.87 -1.14
N ILE A 674 56.91 -51.63 -0.14
CA ILE A 674 56.68 -52.56 0.98
C ILE A 674 56.03 -53.87 0.49
N TYR A 675 55.04 -53.78 -0.39
CA TYR A 675 54.35 -54.93 -0.97
C TYR A 675 55.32 -55.82 -1.77
N VAL A 676 56.10 -55.23 -2.68
CA VAL A 676 57.12 -55.94 -3.49
C VAL A 676 58.20 -56.56 -2.59
N HIS A 677 58.71 -55.83 -1.60
CA HIS A 677 59.69 -56.36 -0.66
C HIS A 677 59.16 -57.55 0.16
N ASN A 678 57.88 -57.51 0.55
CA ASN A 678 57.23 -58.62 1.24
C ASN A 678 57.03 -59.84 0.33
N ILE A 679 56.74 -59.66 -0.97
CA ILE A 679 56.69 -60.74 -1.96
C ILE A 679 58.08 -61.38 -2.11
N ILE A 680 59.13 -60.59 -2.34
CA ILE A 680 60.51 -61.11 -2.50
C ILE A 680 60.96 -61.88 -1.24
N ILE A 681 60.58 -61.43 -0.05
CA ILE A 681 60.84 -62.19 1.20
C ILE A 681 60.03 -63.49 1.25
N LYS A 682 58.77 -63.49 0.79
CA LYS A 682 57.93 -64.70 0.75
C LYS A 682 58.50 -65.73 -0.22
N GLU A 683 58.93 -65.31 -1.40
CA GLU A 683 59.61 -66.16 -2.40
C GLU A 683 60.94 -66.70 -1.84
N ARG A 684 61.80 -65.85 -1.28
CA ARG A 684 63.05 -66.30 -0.63
C ARG A 684 62.85 -67.27 0.55
N ARG A 685 61.67 -67.29 1.17
CA ARG A 685 61.28 -68.30 2.17
C ARG A 685 60.78 -69.61 1.56
N LEU A 686 60.20 -69.56 0.36
CA LEU A 686 59.76 -70.72 -0.41
C LEU A 686 60.92 -71.41 -1.16
N SER A 687 61.97 -70.68 -1.54
CA SER A 687 63.10 -71.19 -2.33
C SER A 687 64.27 -71.80 -1.51
N ARG A 688 64.13 -72.04 -0.20
CA ARG A 688 65.20 -72.66 0.61
C ARG A 688 65.09 -74.19 0.62
N PRO A 689 66.11 -74.96 0.20
CA PRO A 689 66.14 -76.41 0.37
C PRO A 689 66.40 -76.81 1.84
N PRO A 690 66.04 -78.04 2.25
CA PRO A 690 66.21 -78.51 3.62
C PRO A 690 67.66 -78.95 3.90
N SER A 691 68.40 -78.21 4.72
CA SER A 691 69.68 -78.67 5.27
C SER A 691 69.47 -79.55 6.51
N GLN A 692 69.96 -80.78 6.46
CA GLN A 692 69.89 -81.79 7.53
C GLN A 692 70.54 -81.34 8.85
N LYS A 693 70.16 -82.03 9.94
CA LYS A 693 70.71 -81.87 11.29
C LYS A 693 72.21 -82.18 11.35
N CYS A 694 72.94 -81.44 12.19
CA CYS A 694 74.16 -81.89 12.87
C CYS A 694 74.18 -81.36 14.32
N ASN A 695 75.02 -81.96 15.17
CA ASN A 695 74.71 -82.20 16.58
C ASN A 695 75.11 -81.11 17.59
N ASP A 696 74.62 -81.29 18.82
CA ASP A 696 74.63 -80.37 19.98
C ASP A 696 76.03 -80.21 20.66
N SER A 697 77.13 -80.15 19.88
CA SER A 697 78.50 -80.18 20.41
C SER A 697 79.13 -78.80 20.69
N ASP A 698 78.80 -77.76 19.92
CA ASP A 698 79.50 -76.45 20.00
C ASP A 698 78.98 -75.50 21.08
N LYS A 699 77.94 -75.89 21.83
CA LYS A 699 77.40 -75.10 22.97
C LYS A 699 78.38 -74.93 24.15
N LYS A 700 79.55 -75.60 24.12
CA LYS A 700 80.52 -75.56 25.23
C LYS A 700 81.72 -74.64 25.00
N LEU A 701 82.02 -74.20 23.78
CA LEU A 701 83.21 -73.38 23.51
C LEU A 701 82.97 -71.87 23.69
N ASN A 702 81.80 -71.37 23.27
CA ASN A 702 81.47 -69.93 23.39
C ASN A 702 81.03 -69.47 24.79
N LYS A 703 80.96 -70.38 25.77
CA LYS A 703 80.72 -70.01 27.18
C LYS A 703 81.98 -69.52 27.92
N LEU A 704 83.17 -69.66 27.31
CA LEU A 704 84.44 -69.21 27.91
C LEU A 704 84.80 -67.75 27.57
N ASN A 705 84.38 -67.24 26.40
CA ASN A 705 84.79 -65.91 25.92
C ASN A 705 83.89 -64.73 26.39
N GLN A 706 82.78 -64.99 27.09
CA GLN A 706 81.93 -63.95 27.67
C GLN A 706 82.34 -63.51 29.09
N GLN A 707 83.40 -64.08 29.68
CA GLN A 707 83.92 -63.65 31.00
C GLN A 707 85.15 -62.72 30.94
N ASN A 708 85.79 -62.54 29.77
CA ASN A 708 87.10 -61.84 29.66
C ASN A 708 87.08 -60.46 28.97
N GLN A 709 85.92 -59.84 28.71
CA GLN A 709 85.83 -58.47 28.17
C GLN A 709 85.13 -57.45 29.10
N GLN A 710 85.03 -57.76 30.40
CA GLN A 710 84.39 -56.86 31.37
C GLN A 710 85.30 -56.37 32.52
N ASN A 711 86.62 -56.64 32.47
CA ASN A 711 87.55 -56.27 33.55
C ASN A 711 88.96 -55.85 33.07
N ILE A 712 89.06 -55.08 31.98
CA ILE A 712 90.27 -54.29 31.69
C ILE A 712 89.83 -52.85 31.41
N ILE A 713 90.41 -51.91 32.18
CA ILE A 713 90.16 -50.45 32.19
C ILE A 713 88.86 -50.03 32.90
N ASN A 714 88.81 -50.33 34.20
CA ASN A 714 88.53 -49.28 35.17
C ASN A 714 89.83 -48.45 35.34
N SER A 715 89.85 -47.20 34.88
CA SER A 715 90.83 -46.21 35.34
C SER A 715 90.37 -44.79 35.01
N SER A 716 90.38 -43.90 36.02
CA SER A 716 90.28 -42.43 35.95
C SER A 716 89.11 -41.84 35.12
N SER A 717 88.03 -41.27 35.68
CA SER A 717 87.91 -40.22 36.72
C SER A 717 88.62 -38.90 36.36
N LEU A 718 87.91 -37.78 36.55
CA LEU A 718 88.45 -36.40 36.63
C LEU A 718 88.97 -35.85 35.27
N ASP A 719 88.86 -34.57 34.91
CA ASP A 719 88.25 -33.40 35.55
C ASP A 719 87.90 -32.35 34.49
N ASN A 720 86.87 -31.52 34.73
CA ASN A 720 87.09 -30.08 34.98
C ASN A 720 85.78 -29.29 35.21
N VAL A 721 85.83 -28.44 36.22
CA VAL A 721 84.74 -27.57 36.70
C VAL A 721 85.03 -26.10 36.36
N GLY A 722 84.02 -25.44 35.77
CA GLY A 722 83.71 -24.02 36.01
C GLY A 722 84.66 -22.95 35.47
N ILE A 723 84.47 -21.73 36.02
CA ILE A 723 85.33 -20.52 35.90
C ILE A 723 85.25 -19.80 34.52
N ILE A 724 85.00 -18.46 34.39
CA ILE A 724 84.59 -17.43 35.38
C ILE A 724 84.12 -16.11 34.68
N THR A 725 83.16 -15.40 35.30
CA THR A 725 82.92 -13.92 35.29
C THR A 725 82.65 -13.05 34.04
N ARG A 726 81.95 -11.93 34.35
CA ARG A 726 82.18 -10.51 33.93
C ARG A 726 81.83 -10.11 32.49
N ASN A 727 81.42 -8.85 32.23
CA ASN A 727 80.79 -7.81 33.07
C ASN A 727 80.35 -6.67 32.13
N ASN A 728 79.29 -5.94 32.52
CA ASN A 728 78.99 -4.56 32.08
C ASN A 728 78.74 -4.40 30.56
N SER A 729 78.13 -3.32 30.05
CA SER A 729 77.70 -2.04 30.64
C SER A 729 76.34 -1.69 29.99
N SER A 730 75.29 -1.33 30.75
CA SER A 730 74.82 0.07 30.98
C SER A 730 74.32 0.76 29.68
N THR A 731 73.24 1.53 29.60
CA THR A 731 72.52 2.44 30.52
C THR A 731 71.12 2.71 29.89
N ASP A 732 70.05 3.21 30.53
CA ASP A 732 69.68 3.45 31.93
C ASP A 732 68.15 3.74 31.96
N ASP A 733 67.52 3.62 33.15
CA ASP A 733 66.43 4.45 33.72
C ASP A 733 65.12 4.75 32.92
N MET A 734 63.93 4.92 33.51
CA MET A 734 63.40 4.98 34.89
C MET A 734 61.84 4.77 34.81
N ILE A 735 61.00 4.68 35.86
CA ILE A 735 61.11 4.87 37.32
C ILE A 735 60.12 3.93 38.08
N ASP A 736 60.13 4.07 39.41
CA ASP A 736 59.20 3.64 40.48
C ASP A 736 57.67 3.90 40.27
N ARG A 737 56.68 3.50 41.10
CA ARG A 737 56.42 2.47 42.16
C ARG A 737 54.96 2.71 42.65
N PHE A 738 54.50 1.86 43.58
CA PHE A 738 53.31 1.99 44.44
C PHE A 738 51.95 1.79 43.75
N GLY A 739 51.03 0.99 44.28
CA GLY A 739 51.10 0.12 45.46
C GLY A 739 49.75 -0.56 45.78
N SER A 740 49.81 -1.64 46.58
CA SER A 740 48.82 -2.11 47.58
C SER A 740 47.36 -1.58 47.60
N SER A 741 46.31 -2.32 47.99
CA SER A 741 46.08 -3.73 48.34
C SER A 741 44.59 -3.90 48.76
N LEU A 742 44.10 -5.15 48.97
CA LEU A 742 42.94 -5.55 49.80
C LEU A 742 41.47 -5.14 49.42
N LYS A 743 40.71 -6.14 48.94
CA LYS A 743 39.47 -6.78 49.51
C LYS A 743 38.87 -6.24 50.84
N PRO A 744 37.62 -6.61 51.28
CA PRO A 744 36.45 -7.23 50.60
C PRO A 744 35.00 -6.79 51.09
N ASN A 745 33.95 -7.35 50.45
CA ASN A 745 32.66 -7.84 51.01
C ASN A 745 31.58 -6.99 51.77
N LYS A 746 30.31 -7.32 51.43
CA LYS A 746 29.05 -7.48 52.22
C LYS A 746 28.02 -6.32 52.40
N PHE A 747 26.77 -6.67 52.02
CA PHE A 747 25.44 -6.47 52.68
C PHE A 747 24.94 -5.08 53.15
N GLY A 748 23.65 -4.79 52.88
CA GLY A 748 22.85 -3.80 53.61
C GLY A 748 21.52 -3.45 52.91
N SER A 749 20.39 -3.48 53.62
CA SER A 749 19.01 -3.27 53.13
C SER A 749 18.34 -2.07 53.81
N SER A 750 17.29 -1.47 53.19
CA SER A 750 15.96 -1.18 53.83
C SER A 750 15.17 0.00 53.19
N GLY A 751 13.84 -0.03 53.33
CA GLY A 751 12.90 1.11 53.20
C GLY A 751 12.16 1.16 51.85
N ASP A 752 10.90 0.74 51.65
CA ASP A 752 9.58 0.89 52.31
C ASP A 752 8.65 1.92 51.63
N ASN A 753 7.40 1.48 51.40
CA ASN A 753 6.15 2.27 51.24
C ASN A 753 5.98 3.14 49.96
N THR A 754 4.82 3.22 49.28
CA THR A 754 3.48 2.62 49.53
C THR A 754 2.56 2.67 48.29
N ASN A 755 1.66 1.67 48.14
CA ASN A 755 0.23 1.75 47.72
C ASN A 755 -0.19 2.19 46.27
N ILE A 756 -0.88 1.33 45.47
CA ILE A 756 -2.37 1.08 45.30
C ILE A 756 -3.06 2.11 44.37
N PHE A 757 -3.98 1.81 43.42
CA PHE A 757 -4.60 0.58 42.87
C PHE A 757 -4.05 0.25 41.44
N LYS A 758 -4.36 -0.80 40.65
CA LYS A 758 -5.35 -1.92 40.58
C LYS A 758 -6.60 -1.72 39.67
N TYR A 759 -6.95 -2.81 38.95
CA TYR A 759 -8.05 -3.05 37.98
C TYR A 759 -7.82 -2.54 36.54
N ASN A 760 -7.84 -3.32 35.43
CA ASN A 760 -8.21 -4.72 35.03
C ASN A 760 -9.45 -4.78 34.11
N GLU A 761 -9.42 -5.72 33.14
CA GLU A 761 -10.45 -6.04 32.12
C GLU A 761 -10.77 -4.98 31.04
N SER A 762 -11.37 -5.32 29.88
CA SER A 762 -11.14 -6.48 28.99
C SER A 762 -11.76 -6.19 27.59
N LYS A 763 -11.22 -6.80 26.52
CA LYS A 763 -11.96 -7.48 25.43
C LYS A 763 -13.21 -6.79 24.81
N PHE A 764 -13.19 -6.42 23.52
CA PHE A 764 -14.08 -7.02 22.48
C PHE A 764 -13.89 -6.46 21.04
N LEU A 765 -14.50 -7.20 20.12
CA LEU A 765 -14.44 -7.28 18.65
C LEU A 765 -14.62 -6.01 17.79
N ARG A 766 -14.02 -6.14 16.58
CA ARG A 766 -14.58 -5.80 15.26
C ARG A 766 -16.10 -5.53 15.21
N LYS A 767 -16.46 -4.46 14.51
CA LYS A 767 -17.40 -4.55 13.39
C LYS A 767 -16.82 -3.79 12.20
#